data_AF-A0A6G8CI88-F1
#
_entry.id   AF-A0A6G8CI88-F1
#
_cell.length_a   1.000
_cell.length_b   1.000
_cell.length_c   1.000
_cell.angle_alpha   90.00
_cell.angle_beta   90.00
_cell.angle_gamma   90.00
#
_symmetry.space_group_name_H-M   'P 1'
#
loop_
_entity.id
_entity.type
_entity.pdbx_description
1 polymer ?
#
loop_
_entity_poly.entity_id
_entity_poly.type
_entity_poly.pdbx_seq_one_letter_code
_entity_poly.pdbx_strand_id
1 'polypeptide(L)'
;MIDTLLSPALSDRLLQLLADFLPTYAAEGGAYSGLLLEGLPIGQWLPELLDKLAEDDRWHITLVGFTAAEEKSLLTNPAWPRVKMGVEQAIATRHNRPSSSWHLVVLRGAREPRLHSLTQRGYGIIGPDEVARFGAQQQSERSPNVPQARFWHFLAQPLGGISLPLLGTLEMLNYAASSDHPNLYTTLPLLDLLPDKQLFENTEKLPVRLHENAALVARLQEQDPADLRRAFEVGRSVLDPQEAVELREAYAAFARLAPGQAVREWADSMPLERARQLLLSPLNGKPAPPFPPLPGTPPINPASESDDQPGNGGQEPEGGTVTPPGGYEPGSGPDGPETDDDNDDDITTLGTRTRAKVNARPARPKLEASLDEAVIRRAAEISPAELMVEATLLTKDLRRNLRKFADGKLAKTNWLLQSTSCYVDHPHEKVSARLTQAFCGPDLLGGRLELPAGISLSTIARADLTPVTTDMFGPAYQNKLRQALTNLAPLLAKGIDAASLLDKWLAARELLAREADLLTAAPLATLLTDPNMRVAARASQDAYRDLCQILADHYDVLRREGADVVLPDVLRVDTVEVRTNGKDAGIGDYVLLAPLHPLVLWKYAELADVLEDQANNGAGKNLHDLLPEWPESMVEPLRAVVIPDAVGRVQQLAFAGRCGTWPEYQPSGTIRERSSGGLLVVAAHKLALLYPAIADQLRVIIHHPSRLEGFTRDLRTLLAPKARPEKPVFRRLHLTLTYPPGGRPFPLPIEWAGWLREGELIVEQTERGDLRPGIQVAPAHLLLVPATYRIDNLQVAREPSSLHPLSLPRRLRYQTYRERPILEPRSQQSDDTKRYPFGAFHELVSRFGGRPDQEASGMLTPEVPPEHLPTVLTGTVWAILPEHPYPLSDEQLALKHDTTQHGQMVITGQGRRFRDRVKWMLEQMDYVPKSDKLTTLLRHLDGVGQTGLFHLISSKDPSGFSDTALKGQFGLAVALRWYEQNEAKSPYHVVLSLDSALARRWLCKRETNQRTDLLGIRYDSEGNWHVDLIEVKAYAVPNPDNGSGSPGEQLRAMAKVLLPILRQTGGDLLTDCRRELLREQLYLEGKEYLKGPDNIEPKEWAMWIDQLDALLNGTQKASLNLLLLEVNLNLNEDPRRDSIPGDLATCDEAYRRELIHWHINQPDIKLLVSDLVTPTPHQRPLHFLPFLRLRHHLNHHFHRAKDCSLLQIHRPLISLRLVRRQLPLMALILLSRTPLR
;
A
#
# COMPACT_ATOMS: atom_id res chain seq x y z
N MET A 1 -19.17 24.81 -23.82
CA MET A 1 -19.38 23.84 -24.93
C MET A 1 -19.57 24.58 -26.25
N ILE A 2 -20.29 25.70 -26.29
CA ILE A 2 -20.49 26.50 -27.52
C ILE A 2 -19.42 27.59 -27.61
N ASP A 3 -18.15 27.18 -27.64
CA ASP A 3 -16.99 28.09 -27.59
C ASP A 3 -16.10 27.99 -28.86
N THR A 4 -16.41 27.05 -29.76
CA THR A 4 -15.78 26.86 -31.08
C THR A 4 -16.83 26.66 -32.17
N LEU A 5 -17.76 27.63 -32.29
CA LEU A 5 -18.67 27.70 -33.44
C LEU A 5 -17.86 27.82 -34.74
N LEU A 6 -18.12 26.92 -35.70
CA LEU A 6 -17.63 27.08 -37.07
C LEU A 6 -18.16 28.39 -37.66
N SER A 7 -17.34 29.06 -38.48
CA SER A 7 -17.84 30.13 -39.34
C SER A 7 -18.84 29.57 -40.37
N PRO A 8 -19.82 30.35 -40.84
CA PRO A 8 -20.85 29.85 -41.76
C PRO A 8 -20.27 29.11 -42.97
N ALA A 9 -19.30 29.70 -43.67
CA ALA A 9 -18.67 29.07 -44.83
C ALA A 9 -17.90 27.76 -44.55
N LEU A 10 -17.48 27.50 -43.30
CA LEU A 10 -16.90 26.21 -42.89
C LEU A 10 -17.98 25.21 -42.44
N SER A 11 -19.06 25.72 -41.83
CA SER A 11 -20.27 24.97 -41.50
C SER A 11 -20.95 24.44 -42.78
N ASP A 12 -21.18 25.29 -43.77
CA ASP A 12 -21.76 24.95 -45.08
C ASP A 12 -20.91 23.88 -45.80
N ARG A 13 -19.58 24.00 -45.72
CA ARG A 13 -18.64 23.05 -46.33
C ARG A 13 -18.66 21.70 -45.62
N LEU A 14 -18.75 21.67 -44.29
CA LEU A 14 -18.90 20.44 -43.51
C LEU A 14 -20.25 19.77 -43.78
N LEU A 15 -21.34 20.56 -43.87
CA LEU A 15 -22.66 20.08 -44.28
C LEU A 15 -22.61 19.44 -45.67
N GLN A 16 -21.96 20.09 -46.65
CA GLN A 16 -21.80 19.55 -48.00
C GLN A 16 -21.04 18.23 -47.98
N LEU A 17 -19.88 18.16 -47.32
CA LEU A 17 -19.09 16.92 -47.26
C LEU A 17 -19.86 15.78 -46.61
N LEU A 18 -20.59 16.01 -45.52
CA LEU A 18 -21.40 14.97 -44.88
C LEU A 18 -22.62 14.57 -45.72
N ALA A 19 -23.26 15.51 -46.41
CA ALA A 19 -24.37 15.26 -47.33
C ALA A 19 -23.94 14.51 -48.59
N ASP A 20 -22.71 14.71 -49.09
CA ASP A 20 -22.13 13.96 -50.19
C ASP A 20 -21.63 12.56 -49.74
N PHE A 21 -21.14 12.43 -48.49
CA PHE A 21 -20.62 11.19 -47.92
C PHE A 21 -21.71 10.15 -47.61
N LEU A 22 -22.75 10.55 -46.88
CA LEU A 22 -23.77 9.62 -46.34
C LEU A 22 -24.51 8.81 -47.44
N PRO A 23 -24.89 9.36 -48.61
CA PRO A 23 -25.47 8.60 -49.71
C PRO A 23 -24.55 7.51 -50.26
N THR A 24 -23.21 7.71 -50.24
CA THR A 24 -22.25 6.70 -50.69
C THR A 24 -22.29 5.43 -49.81
N TYR A 25 -22.58 5.60 -48.52
CA TYR A 25 -22.80 4.49 -47.57
C TYR A 25 -24.24 3.95 -47.60
N ALA A 26 -25.18 4.71 -48.18
CA ALA A 26 -26.60 4.35 -48.31
C ALA A 26 -26.91 3.41 -49.49
N ALA A 27 -25.95 3.12 -50.36
CA ALA A 27 -26.11 2.17 -51.46
C ALA A 27 -26.45 0.76 -50.95
N GLU A 28 -27.28 0.01 -51.69
CA GLU A 28 -27.56 -1.40 -51.36
C GLU A 28 -26.27 -2.23 -51.46
N GLY A 29 -25.94 -2.97 -50.40
CA GLY A 29 -24.65 -3.66 -50.25
C GLY A 29 -23.56 -2.88 -49.50
N GLY A 30 -23.85 -1.71 -48.94
CA GLY A 30 -22.92 -0.94 -48.09
C GLY A 30 -22.36 -1.72 -46.88
N ALA A 31 -21.11 -1.44 -46.51
CA ALA A 31 -20.31 -2.28 -45.60
C ALA A 31 -20.67 -2.20 -44.09
N TYR A 32 -21.60 -1.32 -43.69
CA TYR A 32 -21.91 -1.05 -42.28
C TYR A 32 -23.42 -1.06 -42.02
N SER A 33 -23.82 -1.53 -40.83
CA SER A 33 -25.23 -1.63 -40.38
C SER A 33 -25.80 -0.30 -39.89
N GLY A 34 -24.94 0.63 -39.52
CA GLY A 34 -25.25 2.00 -39.10
C GLY A 34 -23.97 2.83 -39.01
N LEU A 35 -24.12 4.13 -38.76
CA LEU A 35 -23.02 5.09 -38.66
C LEU A 35 -23.05 5.84 -37.33
N LEU A 36 -21.86 6.13 -36.79
CA LEU A 36 -21.63 6.89 -35.57
C LEU A 36 -20.72 8.08 -35.90
N LEU A 37 -21.27 9.30 -35.95
CA LEU A 37 -20.45 10.50 -36.04
C LEU A 37 -20.01 10.88 -34.62
N GLU A 38 -18.71 11.10 -34.42
CA GLU A 38 -18.13 11.50 -33.12
C GLU A 38 -17.01 12.54 -33.25
N GLY A 39 -16.84 13.39 -32.23
CA GLY A 39 -15.71 14.33 -32.14
C GLY A 39 -15.72 15.51 -33.13
N LEU A 40 -16.73 15.64 -34.01
CA LEU A 40 -16.88 16.77 -34.92
C LEU A 40 -17.23 18.08 -34.16
N PRO A 41 -16.88 19.27 -34.69
CA PRO A 41 -17.27 20.55 -34.11
C PRO A 41 -18.77 20.83 -34.32
N ILE A 42 -19.46 21.35 -33.30
CA ILE A 42 -20.89 21.72 -33.40
C ILE A 42 -21.02 23.04 -34.17
N GLY A 43 -21.95 23.09 -35.14
CA GLY A 43 -22.26 24.28 -35.92
C GLY A 43 -23.65 24.20 -36.56
N GLN A 44 -24.01 25.20 -37.38
CA GLN A 44 -25.32 25.29 -38.04
C GLN A 44 -25.59 24.10 -38.99
N TRP A 45 -24.54 23.46 -39.47
CA TRP A 45 -24.58 22.23 -40.26
C TRP A 45 -25.34 21.08 -39.57
N LEU A 46 -25.34 21.00 -38.24
CA LEU A 46 -25.92 19.85 -37.53
C LEU A 46 -27.46 19.86 -37.61
N PRO A 47 -28.17 20.95 -37.26
CA PRO A 47 -29.59 21.11 -37.59
C PRO A 47 -29.89 20.87 -39.08
N GLU A 48 -29.15 21.48 -40.00
CA GLU A 48 -29.44 21.34 -41.44
C GLU A 48 -29.19 19.92 -41.98
N LEU A 49 -28.29 19.15 -41.37
CA LEU A 49 -28.09 17.74 -41.70
C LEU A 49 -29.21 16.87 -41.10
N LEU A 50 -29.64 17.15 -39.86
CA LEU A 50 -30.79 16.48 -39.25
C LEU A 50 -32.06 16.70 -40.08
N ASP A 51 -32.27 17.93 -40.55
CA ASP A 51 -33.41 18.31 -41.38
C ASP A 51 -33.37 17.55 -42.73
N LYS A 52 -32.22 17.51 -43.43
CA LYS A 52 -32.06 16.74 -44.68
C LYS A 52 -32.20 15.22 -44.50
N LEU A 53 -31.72 14.66 -43.39
CA LEU A 53 -31.81 13.22 -43.12
C LEU A 53 -33.20 12.79 -42.65
N ALA A 54 -34.02 13.71 -42.13
CA ALA A 54 -35.40 13.44 -41.74
C ALA A 54 -36.38 13.36 -42.93
N GLU A 55 -36.00 13.90 -44.10
CA GLU A 55 -36.78 13.80 -45.34
C GLU A 55 -36.66 12.43 -46.03
N ASP A 56 -35.54 11.70 -45.83
CA ASP A 56 -35.32 10.37 -46.43
C ASP A 56 -35.82 9.26 -45.49
N ASP A 57 -36.91 8.60 -45.92
CA ASP A 57 -37.62 7.54 -45.20
C ASP A 57 -36.72 6.39 -44.68
N ARG A 58 -35.52 6.19 -45.25
CA ARG A 58 -34.65 5.05 -44.96
C ARG A 58 -33.90 5.16 -43.62
N TRP A 59 -33.88 6.33 -42.99
CA TRP A 59 -33.07 6.59 -41.79
C TRP A 59 -33.87 6.63 -40.49
N HIS A 60 -33.19 6.24 -39.40
CA HIS A 60 -33.57 6.52 -38.02
C HIS A 60 -32.38 7.16 -37.30
N ILE A 61 -32.63 8.21 -36.51
CA ILE A 61 -31.58 9.07 -35.96
C ILE A 61 -31.70 9.11 -34.44
N THR A 62 -30.57 8.97 -33.74
CA THR A 62 -30.49 9.13 -32.28
C THR A 62 -29.37 10.10 -31.92
N LEU A 63 -29.70 11.15 -31.19
CA LEU A 63 -28.75 12.09 -30.60
C LEU A 63 -28.31 11.57 -29.21
N VAL A 64 -27.01 11.63 -28.90
CA VAL A 64 -26.46 11.17 -27.62
C VAL A 64 -25.42 12.17 -27.11
N GLY A 65 -25.52 12.55 -25.83
CA GLY A 65 -24.58 13.47 -25.17
C GLY A 65 -25.05 14.93 -25.07
N PHE A 66 -26.17 15.27 -25.70
CA PHE A 66 -26.83 16.58 -25.55
C PHE A 66 -27.77 16.61 -24.34
N THR A 67 -28.00 17.78 -23.76
CA THR A 67 -29.05 17.99 -22.75
C THR A 67 -30.41 18.22 -23.41
N ALA A 68 -31.51 17.96 -22.70
CA ALA A 68 -32.87 18.17 -23.20
C ALA A 68 -33.21 19.63 -23.60
N ALA A 69 -32.39 20.61 -23.19
CA ALA A 69 -32.46 21.99 -23.68
C ALA A 69 -31.76 22.15 -25.04
N GLU A 70 -30.58 21.56 -25.20
CA GLU A 70 -29.80 21.56 -26.44
C GLU A 70 -30.51 20.73 -27.53
N GLU A 71 -30.96 19.51 -27.22
CA GLU A 71 -31.75 18.65 -28.11
C GLU A 71 -32.96 19.42 -28.70
N LYS A 72 -33.65 20.21 -27.85
CA LYS A 72 -34.81 21.02 -28.25
C LYS A 72 -34.43 22.26 -29.10
N SER A 73 -33.19 22.73 -29.03
CA SER A 73 -32.67 23.82 -29.86
C SER A 73 -32.09 23.36 -31.20
N LEU A 74 -31.75 22.07 -31.34
CA LEU A 74 -31.12 21.50 -32.52
C LEU A 74 -32.11 21.01 -33.60
N LEU A 75 -33.41 20.94 -33.28
CA LEU A 75 -34.45 20.47 -34.19
C LEU A 75 -35.43 21.58 -34.54
N THR A 76 -35.42 22.01 -35.81
CA THR A 76 -36.33 23.00 -36.37
C THR A 76 -37.80 22.54 -36.31
N ASN A 77 -38.02 21.21 -36.32
CA ASN A 77 -39.34 20.59 -36.17
C ASN A 77 -39.31 19.41 -35.17
N PRO A 78 -39.81 19.58 -33.93
CA PRO A 78 -39.80 18.52 -32.91
C PRO A 78 -40.83 17.40 -33.13
N ALA A 79 -41.58 17.40 -34.25
CA ALA A 79 -42.62 16.41 -34.53
C ALA A 79 -42.14 15.17 -35.32
N TRP A 80 -40.85 15.07 -35.69
CA TRP A 80 -40.36 13.99 -36.55
C TRP A 80 -40.26 12.63 -35.83
N PRO A 81 -41.04 11.61 -36.25
CA PRO A 81 -41.22 10.36 -35.49
C PRO A 81 -40.02 9.38 -35.58
N ARG A 82 -38.90 9.79 -36.19
CA ARG A 82 -37.71 8.95 -36.44
C ARG A 82 -36.41 9.56 -35.90
N VAL A 83 -36.44 10.80 -35.42
CA VAL A 83 -35.38 11.37 -34.58
C VAL A 83 -35.78 11.11 -33.12
N LYS A 84 -34.96 10.36 -32.37
CA LYS A 84 -35.21 10.10 -30.94
C LYS A 84 -34.21 10.83 -30.06
N MET A 85 -34.73 11.73 -29.22
CA MET A 85 -34.06 12.30 -28.06
C MET A 85 -33.99 11.22 -26.96
N GLY A 86 -32.85 11.04 -26.29
CA GLY A 86 -32.40 9.67 -25.97
C GLY A 86 -31.55 9.44 -24.71
N VAL A 87 -31.83 10.11 -23.60
CA VAL A 87 -30.99 10.04 -22.37
C VAL A 87 -31.00 8.67 -21.66
N GLU A 88 -31.98 7.80 -21.88
CA GLU A 88 -32.31 6.71 -20.93
C GLU A 88 -31.47 5.41 -21.01
N GLN A 89 -30.78 5.07 -22.12
CA GLN A 89 -30.16 3.73 -22.29
C GLN A 89 -28.74 3.70 -22.93
N ALA A 90 -27.90 4.69 -22.61
CA ALA A 90 -26.50 4.79 -23.06
C ALA A 90 -25.47 4.87 -21.91
N ILE A 91 -25.59 3.97 -20.92
CA ILE A 91 -24.80 4.03 -19.67
C ILE A 91 -23.29 3.76 -19.91
N ALA A 92 -22.93 2.83 -20.80
CA ALA A 92 -21.54 2.45 -21.03
C ALA A 92 -20.69 3.57 -21.67
N THR A 93 -21.27 4.37 -22.57
CA THR A 93 -20.54 5.42 -23.33
C THR A 93 -20.06 6.58 -22.44
N ARG A 94 -20.65 6.77 -21.26
CA ARG A 94 -20.25 7.81 -20.30
C ARG A 94 -18.97 7.49 -19.52
N HIS A 95 -18.53 6.23 -19.46
CA HIS A 95 -17.60 5.78 -18.44
C HIS A 95 -16.10 5.83 -18.79
N ASN A 96 -15.71 6.23 -20.02
CA ASN A 96 -14.31 6.08 -20.45
C ASN A 96 -13.80 7.09 -21.51
N ARG A 97 -14.45 8.26 -21.66
CA ARG A 97 -14.07 9.32 -22.62
C ARG A 97 -14.31 10.72 -22.03
N PRO A 98 -13.61 11.78 -22.48
CA PRO A 98 -13.72 13.13 -21.91
C PRO A 98 -15.13 13.73 -22.06
N SER A 99 -15.50 14.60 -21.11
CA SER A 99 -16.84 15.15 -20.89
C SER A 99 -17.35 16.17 -21.93
N SER A 100 -16.85 16.10 -23.17
CA SER A 100 -17.19 16.98 -24.29
C SER A 100 -17.56 16.26 -25.59
N SER A 101 -17.45 14.92 -25.65
CA SER A 101 -17.79 14.15 -26.86
C SER A 101 -19.29 13.87 -26.96
N TRP A 102 -19.97 14.60 -27.84
CA TRP A 102 -21.31 14.26 -28.32
C TRP A 102 -21.23 13.21 -29.44
N HIS A 103 -22.35 12.54 -29.72
CA HIS A 103 -22.47 11.56 -30.80
C HIS A 103 -23.80 11.69 -31.56
N LEU A 104 -23.77 11.44 -32.87
CA LEU A 104 -24.95 11.26 -33.72
C LEU A 104 -24.94 9.84 -34.29
N VAL A 105 -25.96 9.05 -33.96
CA VAL A 105 -26.16 7.70 -34.48
C VAL A 105 -27.17 7.74 -35.63
N VAL A 106 -26.75 7.29 -36.82
CA VAL A 106 -27.59 7.21 -38.02
C VAL A 106 -27.76 5.73 -38.39
N LEU A 107 -28.99 5.23 -38.25
CA LEU A 107 -29.38 3.85 -38.53
C LEU A 107 -30.08 3.76 -39.89
N ARG A 108 -29.80 2.70 -40.65
CA ARG A 108 -30.52 2.37 -41.88
C ARG A 108 -31.57 1.29 -41.59
N GLY A 109 -32.84 1.57 -41.89
CA GLY A 109 -33.93 0.62 -41.67
C GLY A 109 -34.50 0.66 -40.24
N ALA A 110 -34.54 -0.49 -39.56
CA ALA A 110 -35.32 -0.68 -38.34
C ALA A 110 -34.70 -0.08 -37.06
N ARG A 111 -35.53 0.17 -36.05
CA ARG A 111 -35.13 0.73 -34.74
C ARG A 111 -34.33 -0.28 -33.91
N GLU A 112 -33.07 0.04 -33.59
CA GLU A 112 -32.21 -0.73 -32.67
C GLU A 112 -32.49 -0.30 -31.20
N PRO A 113 -32.92 -1.20 -30.29
CA PRO A 113 -33.31 -0.83 -28.93
C PRO A 113 -32.17 -0.90 -27.90
N ARG A 114 -30.93 -1.29 -28.27
CA ARG A 114 -29.81 -1.46 -27.31
C ARG A 114 -28.48 -0.96 -27.86
N LEU A 115 -28.14 0.29 -27.54
CA LEU A 115 -26.89 0.97 -27.94
C LEU A 115 -25.61 0.42 -27.26
N HIS A 116 -25.69 -0.69 -26.52
CA HIS A 116 -24.68 -1.05 -25.52
C HIS A 116 -23.40 -1.72 -26.09
N SER A 117 -23.34 -1.99 -27.40
CA SER A 117 -22.14 -2.55 -28.05
C SER A 117 -22.10 -2.24 -29.56
N LEU A 118 -21.98 -0.96 -29.91
CA LEU A 118 -22.01 -0.49 -31.30
C LEU A 118 -20.81 -1.01 -32.13
N THR A 119 -19.60 -0.96 -31.58
CA THR A 119 -18.37 -1.40 -32.26
C THR A 119 -18.30 -2.90 -32.51
N GLN A 120 -18.98 -3.74 -31.72
CA GLN A 120 -19.05 -5.19 -31.98
C GLN A 120 -20.07 -5.58 -33.06
N ARG A 121 -20.83 -4.62 -33.61
CA ARG A 121 -21.98 -4.87 -34.51
C ARG A 121 -21.80 -4.33 -35.94
N GLY A 122 -20.59 -3.94 -36.31
CA GLY A 122 -20.30 -3.46 -37.68
C GLY A 122 -20.90 -2.09 -37.98
N TYR A 123 -20.91 -1.18 -37.01
CA TYR A 123 -21.20 0.24 -37.23
C TYR A 123 -19.93 0.96 -37.69
N GLY A 124 -20.04 1.84 -38.68
CA GLY A 124 -18.94 2.69 -39.13
C GLY A 124 -18.79 3.91 -38.22
N ILE A 125 -17.57 4.23 -37.81
CA ILE A 125 -17.27 5.46 -37.07
C ILE A 125 -16.83 6.53 -38.08
N ILE A 126 -17.32 7.76 -37.91
CA ILE A 126 -16.96 8.93 -38.69
C ILE A 126 -16.45 9.99 -37.70
N GLY A 127 -15.13 10.11 -37.60
CA GLY A 127 -14.46 11.17 -36.86
C GLY A 127 -14.08 12.35 -37.74
N PRO A 128 -13.36 13.34 -37.17
CA PRO A 128 -12.84 14.48 -37.93
C PRO A 128 -11.88 14.09 -39.06
N ASP A 129 -11.10 13.02 -38.84
CA ASP A 129 -10.06 12.54 -39.75
C ASP A 129 -10.68 11.85 -41.00
N GLU A 130 -11.72 11.05 -40.84
CA GLU A 130 -12.48 10.45 -41.96
C GLU A 130 -13.12 11.53 -42.85
N VAL A 131 -13.71 12.56 -42.26
CA VAL A 131 -14.32 13.68 -43.01
C VAL A 131 -13.24 14.51 -43.73
N ALA A 132 -12.09 14.74 -43.09
CA ALA A 132 -10.95 15.40 -43.71
C ALA A 132 -10.42 14.63 -44.94
N ARG A 133 -10.25 13.29 -44.82
CA ARG A 133 -9.84 12.42 -45.94
C ARG A 133 -10.86 12.41 -47.09
N PHE A 134 -12.16 12.39 -46.79
CA PHE A 134 -13.18 12.47 -47.84
C PHE A 134 -13.17 13.82 -48.58
N GLY A 135 -13.00 14.93 -47.84
CA GLY A 135 -12.81 16.24 -48.44
C GLY A 135 -11.57 16.31 -49.34
N ALA A 136 -10.47 15.69 -48.92
CA ALA A 136 -9.26 15.55 -49.74
C ALA A 136 -9.51 14.71 -51.01
N GLN A 137 -10.23 13.58 -50.93
CA GLN A 137 -10.58 12.77 -52.10
C GLN A 137 -11.41 13.58 -53.11
N GLN A 138 -12.47 14.25 -52.65
CA GLN A 138 -13.32 15.14 -53.47
C GLN A 138 -12.52 16.26 -54.14
N GLN A 139 -11.50 16.81 -53.47
CA GLN A 139 -10.64 17.84 -54.05
C GLN A 139 -9.60 17.28 -55.02
N SER A 140 -9.15 16.04 -54.84
CA SER A 140 -8.23 15.37 -55.77
C SER A 140 -8.83 15.24 -57.18
N GLU A 141 -10.12 14.93 -57.26
CA GLU A 141 -10.89 14.77 -58.50
C GLU A 141 -11.18 16.12 -59.19
N ARG A 142 -11.17 17.22 -58.43
CA ARG A 142 -11.47 18.59 -58.88
C ARG A 142 -10.20 19.46 -59.03
N SER A 143 -9.02 18.91 -58.82
CA SER A 143 -7.76 19.68 -58.77
C SER A 143 -7.30 20.16 -60.16
N PRO A 144 -6.91 21.44 -60.32
CA PRO A 144 -6.59 22.02 -61.63
C PRO A 144 -5.24 21.57 -62.23
N ASN A 145 -4.41 20.84 -61.49
CA ASN A 145 -3.13 20.33 -61.97
C ASN A 145 -2.73 19.01 -61.28
N VAL A 146 -1.90 18.21 -61.97
CA VAL A 146 -1.48 16.86 -61.54
C VAL A 146 -0.76 16.85 -60.19
N PRO A 147 0.15 17.80 -59.85
CA PRO A 147 0.76 17.84 -58.52
C PRO A 147 -0.25 18.02 -57.38
N GLN A 148 -1.22 18.94 -57.53
CA GLN A 148 -2.26 19.14 -56.52
C GLN A 148 -3.20 17.93 -56.44
N ALA A 149 -3.59 17.35 -57.57
CA ALA A 149 -4.39 16.12 -57.60
C ALA A 149 -3.70 14.96 -56.85
N ARG A 150 -2.40 14.76 -57.08
CA ARG A 150 -1.57 13.75 -56.38
C ARG A 150 -1.46 14.04 -54.88
N PHE A 151 -1.26 15.29 -54.49
CA PHE A 151 -1.22 15.70 -53.07
C PHE A 151 -2.53 15.40 -52.35
N TRP A 152 -3.66 15.86 -52.89
CA TRP A 152 -4.98 15.63 -52.30
C TRP A 152 -5.37 14.14 -52.29
N HIS A 153 -5.06 13.39 -53.35
CA HIS A 153 -5.28 11.94 -53.38
C HIS A 153 -4.42 11.19 -52.35
N PHE A 154 -3.21 11.69 -52.05
CA PHE A 154 -2.37 11.10 -51.00
C PHE A 154 -2.91 11.39 -49.60
N LEU A 155 -3.38 12.62 -49.33
CA LEU A 155 -4.05 12.96 -48.07
C LEU A 155 -5.35 12.17 -47.85
N ALA A 156 -6.03 11.73 -48.90
CA ALA A 156 -7.21 10.88 -48.82
C ALA A 156 -6.92 9.45 -48.32
N GLN A 157 -5.65 9.01 -48.28
CA GLN A 157 -5.27 7.66 -47.84
C GLN A 157 -5.06 7.55 -46.32
N PRO A 158 -5.15 6.34 -45.74
CA PRO A 158 -4.75 6.09 -44.35
C PRO A 158 -3.22 6.24 -44.19
N LEU A 159 -2.76 7.44 -43.85
CA LEU A 159 -1.36 7.75 -43.61
C LEU A 159 -0.95 7.28 -42.21
N GLY A 160 0.08 6.43 -42.14
CA GLY A 160 0.45 5.66 -40.95
C GLY A 160 0.96 6.52 -39.79
N GLY A 161 0.05 7.07 -39.00
CA GLY A 161 0.33 7.94 -37.85
C GLY A 161 0.04 9.43 -38.06
N ILE A 162 -0.51 9.82 -39.23
CA ILE A 162 -0.86 11.23 -39.52
C ILE A 162 -2.38 11.40 -39.49
N SER A 163 -2.86 12.13 -38.49
CA SER A 163 -4.26 12.59 -38.37
C SER A 163 -4.40 13.96 -39.03
N LEU A 164 -5.44 14.17 -39.83
CA LEU A 164 -5.69 15.46 -40.48
C LEU A 164 -6.54 16.37 -39.59
N PRO A 165 -6.11 17.62 -39.28
CA PRO A 165 -6.94 18.56 -38.54
C PRO A 165 -8.10 19.03 -39.42
N LEU A 166 -9.32 18.60 -39.07
CA LEU A 166 -10.54 18.88 -39.85
C LEU A 166 -10.74 20.38 -40.12
N LEU A 167 -10.54 21.25 -39.12
CA LEU A 167 -10.79 22.68 -39.27
C LEU A 167 -9.91 23.29 -40.37
N GLY A 168 -8.60 23.07 -40.29
CA GLY A 168 -7.66 23.54 -41.30
C GLY A 168 -7.79 22.83 -42.65
N THR A 169 -8.28 21.59 -42.67
CA THR A 169 -8.67 20.90 -43.90
C THR A 169 -9.85 21.61 -44.57
N LEU A 170 -10.91 21.96 -43.83
CA LEU A 170 -12.04 22.74 -44.36
C LEU A 170 -11.61 24.14 -44.83
N GLU A 171 -10.74 24.82 -44.08
CA GLU A 171 -10.14 26.11 -44.47
C GLU A 171 -9.34 25.99 -45.78
N MET A 172 -8.47 24.98 -45.91
CA MET A 172 -7.66 24.75 -47.10
C MET A 172 -8.50 24.29 -48.31
N LEU A 173 -9.58 23.53 -48.09
CA LEU A 173 -10.54 23.17 -49.14
C LEU A 173 -11.32 24.38 -49.66
N ASN A 174 -11.70 25.31 -48.78
CA ASN A 174 -12.35 26.56 -49.18
C ASN A 174 -11.38 27.49 -49.92
N TYR A 175 -10.10 27.54 -49.51
CA TYR A 175 -9.05 28.25 -50.26
C TYR A 175 -8.83 27.64 -51.66
N ALA A 176 -8.75 26.31 -51.75
CA ALA A 176 -8.57 25.60 -53.02
C ALA A 176 -9.80 25.69 -53.97
N ALA A 177 -10.98 26.00 -53.44
CA ALA A 177 -12.21 26.20 -54.22
C ALA A 177 -12.50 27.68 -54.59
N SER A 178 -11.78 28.64 -54.00
CA SER A 178 -11.98 30.09 -54.21
C SER A 178 -10.86 30.79 -54.98
N SER A 179 -9.90 30.02 -55.52
CA SER A 179 -8.80 30.53 -56.33
C SER A 179 -8.59 29.64 -57.55
N ASP A 180 -8.42 30.24 -58.73
CA ASP A 180 -8.12 29.50 -59.98
C ASP A 180 -6.74 28.81 -59.92
N HIS A 181 -5.80 29.37 -59.16
CA HIS A 181 -4.41 28.91 -59.02
C HIS A 181 -3.98 28.91 -57.54
N PRO A 182 -4.53 28.03 -56.68
CA PRO A 182 -4.32 28.08 -55.25
C PRO A 182 -2.89 27.67 -54.89
N ASN A 183 -2.21 28.48 -54.06
CA ASN A 183 -0.85 28.20 -53.61
C ASN A 183 -0.84 27.29 -52.36
N LEU A 184 -0.94 25.98 -52.58
CA LEU A 184 -1.14 25.02 -51.50
C LEU A 184 0.07 24.82 -50.57
N TYR A 185 1.31 25.15 -50.96
CA TYR A 185 2.46 24.97 -50.06
C TYR A 185 2.51 26.04 -48.96
N THR A 186 1.95 27.23 -49.19
CA THR A 186 1.79 28.26 -48.16
C THR A 186 0.63 28.00 -47.19
N THR A 187 -0.30 27.08 -47.51
CA THR A 187 -1.41 26.70 -46.63
C THR A 187 -1.18 25.40 -45.86
N LEU A 188 -0.01 24.76 -46.00
CA LEU A 188 0.37 23.57 -45.23
C LEU A 188 0.28 23.75 -43.69
N PRO A 189 0.55 24.93 -43.10
CA PRO A 189 0.35 25.15 -41.66
C PRO A 189 -1.10 25.01 -41.16
N LEU A 190 -2.09 24.99 -42.06
CA LEU A 190 -3.47 24.64 -41.71
C LEU A 190 -3.64 23.14 -41.45
N LEU A 191 -2.81 22.29 -42.07
CA LEU A 191 -2.79 20.84 -41.88
C LEU A 191 -1.81 20.39 -40.78
N ASP A 192 -1.38 21.32 -39.92
CA ASP A 192 -0.26 21.15 -38.97
C ASP A 192 1.02 20.59 -39.64
N LEU A 193 1.38 21.14 -40.81
CA LEU A 193 2.61 20.84 -41.55
C LEU A 193 3.42 22.12 -41.82
N LEU A 194 4.76 22.03 -41.81
CA LEU A 194 5.61 23.15 -42.21
C LEU A 194 5.55 23.40 -43.74
N PRO A 195 5.73 24.65 -44.21
CA PRO A 195 5.72 24.96 -45.64
C PRO A 195 6.81 24.22 -46.42
N ASP A 196 6.42 23.35 -47.35
CA ASP A 196 7.33 22.58 -48.21
C ASP A 196 6.92 22.68 -49.69
N LYS A 197 7.58 23.57 -50.43
CA LYS A 197 7.38 23.76 -51.87
C LYS A 197 7.69 22.50 -52.68
N GLN A 198 8.64 21.67 -52.24
CA GLN A 198 9.11 20.51 -52.99
C GLN A 198 8.12 19.33 -52.95
N LEU A 199 7.10 19.34 -52.09
CA LEU A 199 5.96 18.40 -52.18
C LEU A 199 5.25 18.50 -53.54
N PHE A 200 5.16 19.70 -54.10
CA PHE A 200 4.47 19.97 -55.36
C PHE A 200 5.42 19.97 -56.57
N GLU A 201 6.73 20.14 -56.36
CA GLU A 201 7.75 20.06 -57.42
C GLU A 201 8.23 18.62 -57.67
N ASN A 202 8.28 17.77 -56.64
CA ASN A 202 8.74 16.38 -56.74
C ASN A 202 7.67 15.40 -56.22
N THR A 203 6.64 15.20 -57.03
CA THR A 203 5.48 14.36 -56.67
C THR A 203 5.80 12.87 -56.46
N GLU A 204 6.96 12.39 -56.91
CA GLU A 204 7.41 11.00 -56.68
C GLU A 204 7.90 10.78 -55.24
N LYS A 205 8.48 11.82 -54.62
CA LYS A 205 8.96 11.78 -53.22
C LYS A 205 7.92 12.26 -52.21
N LEU A 206 6.75 12.68 -52.67
CA LEU A 206 5.65 13.23 -51.86
C LEU A 206 5.32 12.38 -50.62
N PRO A 207 5.21 11.02 -50.70
CA PRO A 207 4.91 10.20 -49.53
C PRO A 207 5.95 10.31 -48.41
N VAL A 208 7.24 10.29 -48.78
CA VAL A 208 8.35 10.29 -47.82
C VAL A 208 8.48 11.67 -47.17
N ARG A 209 8.41 12.74 -47.98
CA ARG A 209 8.51 14.12 -47.48
C ARG A 209 7.38 14.49 -46.52
N LEU A 210 6.16 14.02 -46.79
CA LEU A 210 5.00 14.36 -45.95
C LEU A 210 5.06 13.67 -44.57
N HIS A 211 5.55 12.42 -44.51
CA HIS A 211 5.83 11.75 -43.23
C HIS A 211 7.00 12.39 -42.48
N GLU A 212 8.07 12.80 -43.17
CA GLU A 212 9.21 13.50 -42.56
C GLU A 212 8.79 14.85 -41.95
N ASN A 213 7.98 15.64 -42.68
CA ASN A 213 7.46 16.93 -42.23
C ASN A 213 6.56 16.76 -40.98
N ALA A 214 5.62 15.82 -41.01
CA ALA A 214 4.77 15.50 -39.86
C ALA A 214 5.58 15.04 -38.63
N ALA A 215 6.60 14.19 -38.83
CA ALA A 215 7.46 13.71 -37.75
C ALA A 215 8.36 14.82 -37.15
N LEU A 216 8.77 15.81 -37.96
CA LEU A 216 9.48 16.99 -37.48
C LEU A 216 8.56 17.92 -36.68
N VAL A 217 7.33 18.16 -37.15
CA VAL A 217 6.32 18.95 -36.41
C VAL A 217 6.01 18.30 -35.06
N ALA A 218 5.77 16.97 -35.02
CA ALA A 218 5.48 16.25 -33.79
C ALA A 218 6.59 16.46 -32.75
N ARG A 219 7.87 16.27 -33.12
CA ARG A 219 9.01 16.48 -32.22
C ARG A 219 9.19 17.94 -31.78
N LEU A 220 8.82 18.91 -32.63
CA LEU A 220 8.80 20.33 -32.25
C LEU A 220 7.68 20.65 -31.24
N GLN A 221 6.52 20.01 -31.37
CA GLN A 221 5.36 20.20 -30.47
C GLN A 221 5.47 19.39 -29.16
N GLU A 222 6.20 18.27 -29.15
CA GLU A 222 6.47 17.45 -27.95
C GLU A 222 7.52 18.10 -27.01
N GLN A 223 8.46 18.88 -27.56
CA GLN A 223 9.53 19.56 -26.82
C GLN A 223 10.35 18.64 -25.88
N ASP A 224 10.74 17.45 -26.34
CA ASP A 224 11.63 16.57 -25.56
C ASP A 224 12.90 17.33 -25.12
N PRO A 225 13.21 17.40 -23.80
CA PRO A 225 14.45 17.98 -23.31
C PRO A 225 15.74 17.42 -23.94
N ALA A 226 15.73 16.22 -24.52
CA ALA A 226 16.82 15.69 -25.33
C ALA A 226 16.97 16.43 -26.67
N ASP A 227 15.86 16.71 -27.37
CA ASP A 227 15.87 17.42 -28.65
C ASP A 227 16.10 18.92 -28.50
N LEU A 228 15.62 19.55 -27.43
CA LEU A 228 16.00 20.94 -27.09
C LEU A 228 17.51 21.05 -26.84
N ARG A 229 18.15 20.06 -26.19
CA ARG A 229 19.61 20.03 -26.00
C ARG A 229 20.35 19.79 -27.32
N ARG A 230 19.91 18.84 -28.15
CA ARG A 230 20.46 18.61 -29.50
C ARG A 230 20.41 19.89 -30.34
N ALA A 231 19.26 20.57 -30.39
CA ALA A 231 19.06 21.80 -31.15
C ALA A 231 19.99 22.93 -30.67
N PHE A 232 20.17 23.09 -29.36
CA PHE A 232 21.12 24.04 -28.78
C PHE A 232 22.57 23.72 -29.17
N GLU A 233 22.97 22.45 -29.14
CA GLU A 233 24.31 22.01 -29.51
C GLU A 233 24.60 22.19 -31.01
N VAL A 234 23.64 21.86 -31.88
CA VAL A 234 23.72 22.12 -33.34
C VAL A 234 23.93 23.61 -33.61
N GLY A 235 23.10 24.48 -33.02
CA GLY A 235 23.20 25.95 -33.13
C GLY A 235 24.46 26.58 -32.53
N ARG A 236 25.28 25.77 -31.82
CA ARG A 236 26.61 26.13 -31.32
C ARG A 236 27.77 25.53 -32.15
N SER A 237 27.54 24.46 -32.90
CA SER A 237 28.57 23.76 -33.69
C SER A 237 28.81 24.31 -35.10
N VAL A 238 27.89 25.14 -35.62
CA VAL A 238 28.00 25.72 -36.96
C VAL A 238 29.06 26.83 -36.98
N LEU A 239 29.94 26.78 -37.98
CA LEU A 239 31.09 27.67 -38.14
C LEU A 239 30.82 28.89 -39.04
N ASP A 240 29.81 28.82 -39.92
CA ASP A 240 29.41 29.97 -40.73
C ASP A 240 28.66 31.00 -39.88
N PRO A 241 29.08 32.28 -39.84
CA PRO A 241 28.43 33.29 -38.99
C PRO A 241 26.98 33.58 -39.34
N GLN A 242 26.57 33.47 -40.62
CA GLN A 242 25.19 33.76 -41.01
C GLN A 242 24.26 32.60 -40.65
N GLU A 243 24.61 31.38 -41.04
CA GLU A 243 23.86 30.18 -40.69
C GLU A 243 23.78 29.96 -39.17
N ALA A 244 24.83 30.31 -38.43
CA ALA A 244 24.83 30.27 -36.97
C ALA A 244 23.91 31.32 -36.32
N VAL A 245 23.55 32.42 -37.00
CA VAL A 245 22.51 33.35 -36.52
C VAL A 245 21.13 32.75 -36.81
N GLU A 246 20.86 32.36 -38.05
CA GLU A 246 19.56 31.82 -38.46
C GLU A 246 19.17 30.54 -37.66
N LEU A 247 20.13 29.67 -37.33
CA LEU A 247 19.88 28.50 -36.48
C LEU A 247 19.67 28.85 -35.00
N ARG A 248 20.23 29.95 -34.49
CA ARG A 248 19.96 30.42 -33.12
C ARG A 248 18.59 31.07 -33.02
N GLU A 249 18.14 31.76 -34.06
CA GLU A 249 16.78 32.30 -34.16
C GLU A 249 15.75 31.16 -34.25
N ALA A 250 16.00 30.15 -35.08
CA ALA A 250 15.18 28.94 -35.14
C ALA A 250 15.17 28.17 -33.80
N TYR A 251 16.33 27.96 -33.16
CA TYR A 251 16.38 27.36 -31.82
C TYR A 251 15.60 28.20 -30.79
N ALA A 252 15.72 29.52 -30.83
CA ALA A 252 14.97 30.42 -29.96
C ALA A 252 13.46 30.41 -30.26
N ALA A 253 13.02 30.09 -31.49
CA ALA A 253 11.62 29.82 -31.80
C ALA A 253 11.16 28.49 -31.19
N PHE A 254 11.89 27.39 -31.43
CA PHE A 254 11.59 26.06 -30.87
C PHE A 254 11.48 26.08 -29.34
N ALA A 255 12.42 26.74 -28.66
CA ALA A 255 12.45 26.90 -27.21
C ALA A 255 11.40 27.87 -26.64
N ARG A 256 10.58 28.52 -27.49
CA ARG A 256 9.47 29.40 -27.12
C ARG A 256 8.08 28.86 -27.50
N LEU A 257 7.99 27.74 -28.24
CA LEU A 257 6.71 27.09 -28.51
C LEU A 257 6.07 26.64 -27.20
N ALA A 258 4.74 26.60 -27.15
CA ALA A 258 4.02 25.85 -26.11
C ALA A 258 3.71 24.42 -26.61
N PRO A 259 3.75 23.39 -25.75
CA PRO A 259 3.35 22.04 -26.13
C PRO A 259 1.93 22.01 -26.69
N GLY A 260 1.76 21.46 -27.89
CA GLY A 260 0.48 21.44 -28.62
C GLY A 260 0.06 22.75 -29.28
N GLN A 261 0.94 23.75 -29.42
CA GLN A 261 0.64 24.98 -30.14
C GLN A 261 0.51 24.74 -31.66
N ALA A 262 -0.58 25.22 -32.27
CA ALA A 262 -0.92 24.99 -33.68
C ALA A 262 0.14 25.57 -34.63
N VAL A 263 0.51 24.81 -35.68
CA VAL A 263 1.67 25.15 -36.53
C VAL A 263 1.52 26.50 -37.22
N ARG A 264 0.30 26.86 -37.61
CA ARG A 264 -0.04 28.17 -38.21
C ARG A 264 0.31 29.40 -37.37
N GLU A 265 0.61 29.25 -36.08
CA GLU A 265 1.01 30.37 -35.19
C GLU A 265 2.52 30.64 -35.21
N TRP A 266 3.34 29.68 -35.68
CA TRP A 266 4.79 29.72 -35.52
C TRP A 266 5.60 29.25 -36.74
N ALA A 267 4.96 28.69 -37.78
CA ALA A 267 5.62 28.15 -38.98
C ALA A 267 6.61 29.13 -39.64
N ASP A 268 6.27 30.42 -39.73
CA ASP A 268 7.13 31.45 -40.33
C ASP A 268 8.45 31.64 -39.57
N SER A 269 8.49 31.28 -38.28
CA SER A 269 9.69 31.32 -37.43
C SER A 269 10.49 30.02 -37.40
N MET A 270 10.01 28.96 -38.06
CA MET A 270 10.64 27.64 -38.11
C MET A 270 10.58 27.04 -39.53
N PRO A 271 11.44 27.49 -40.46
CA PRO A 271 11.53 26.90 -41.79
C PRO A 271 11.91 25.41 -41.73
N LEU A 272 11.31 24.58 -42.60
CA LEU A 272 11.51 23.12 -42.60
C LEU A 272 12.99 22.69 -42.66
N GLU A 273 13.83 23.39 -43.41
CA GLU A 273 15.27 23.09 -43.47
C GLU A 273 16.00 23.40 -42.16
N ARG A 274 15.58 24.42 -41.40
CA ARG A 274 16.14 24.72 -40.07
C ARG A 274 15.61 23.72 -39.04
N ALA A 275 14.35 23.26 -39.14
CA ALA A 275 13.82 22.16 -38.34
C ALA A 275 14.60 20.84 -38.59
N ARG A 276 14.83 20.49 -39.86
CA ARG A 276 15.69 19.36 -40.27
C ARG A 276 17.08 19.47 -39.64
N GLN A 277 17.76 20.62 -39.77
CA GLN A 277 19.08 20.81 -39.20
C GLN A 277 19.10 20.65 -37.66
N LEU A 278 18.20 21.32 -36.94
CA LEU A 278 18.17 21.26 -35.47
C LEU A 278 17.87 19.85 -34.91
N LEU A 279 17.03 19.06 -35.59
CA LEU A 279 16.50 17.79 -35.08
C LEU A 279 17.11 16.52 -35.70
N LEU A 280 17.77 16.62 -36.87
CA LEU A 280 18.30 15.47 -37.62
C LEU A 280 19.80 15.55 -37.95
N SER A 281 20.47 16.69 -37.78
CA SER A 281 21.91 16.78 -38.04
C SER A 281 22.73 15.90 -37.06
N PRO A 282 23.76 15.18 -37.54
CA PRO A 282 24.69 14.48 -36.67
C PRO A 282 25.57 15.49 -35.92
N LEU A 283 25.70 15.31 -34.61
CA LEU A 283 26.59 16.11 -33.77
C LEU A 283 28.05 15.75 -34.08
N ASN A 284 28.69 16.53 -34.95
CA ASN A 284 30.10 16.36 -35.30
C ASN A 284 31.00 16.62 -34.08
N GLY A 285 31.47 15.55 -33.45
CA GLY A 285 32.19 15.56 -32.17
C GLY A 285 33.60 16.15 -32.22
N LYS A 286 33.72 17.47 -32.45
CA LYS A 286 34.92 18.25 -32.13
C LYS A 286 34.56 19.39 -31.16
N PRO A 287 35.30 19.57 -30.05
CA PRO A 287 35.05 20.68 -29.13
C PRO A 287 35.36 22.01 -29.82
N ALA A 288 34.48 23.00 -29.65
CA ALA A 288 34.74 24.36 -30.08
C ALA A 288 35.90 24.97 -29.24
N PRO A 289 36.76 25.81 -29.83
CA PRO A 289 37.83 26.48 -29.09
C PRO A 289 37.27 27.47 -28.05
N PRO A 290 37.97 27.72 -26.94
CA PRO A 290 37.56 28.72 -25.96
C PRO A 290 37.62 30.14 -26.54
N PHE A 291 36.74 31.02 -26.06
CA PHE A 291 36.69 32.42 -26.47
C PHE A 291 38.00 33.18 -26.12
N PRO A 292 38.40 34.17 -26.94
CA PRO A 292 39.43 35.13 -26.54
C PRO A 292 38.95 35.96 -25.34
N PRO A 293 39.85 36.44 -24.46
CA PRO A 293 39.48 37.23 -23.30
C PRO A 293 38.92 38.60 -23.68
N LEU A 294 38.04 39.14 -22.83
CA LEU A 294 37.56 40.52 -22.93
C LEU A 294 38.73 41.51 -22.80
N PRO A 295 38.73 42.63 -23.55
CA PRO A 295 39.81 43.62 -23.48
C PRO A 295 39.78 44.35 -22.13
N GLY A 296 40.78 44.14 -21.28
CA GLY A 296 40.90 44.87 -20.02
C GLY A 296 41.97 44.41 -19.01
N THR A 297 42.50 43.19 -19.10
CA THR A 297 43.46 42.65 -18.11
C THR A 297 44.89 42.52 -18.65
N PRO A 298 45.92 42.93 -17.88
CA PRO A 298 47.33 42.75 -18.24
C PRO A 298 47.81 41.30 -18.01
N PRO A 299 48.87 40.85 -18.70
CA PRO A 299 49.32 39.46 -18.65
C PRO A 299 50.22 39.13 -17.44
N ILE A 300 50.11 37.89 -16.96
CA ILE A 300 51.14 37.20 -16.18
C ILE A 300 51.36 35.84 -16.85
N ASN A 301 52.60 35.53 -17.22
CA ASN A 301 52.96 34.30 -17.93
C ASN A 301 53.27 33.16 -16.93
N PRO A 302 53.06 31.88 -17.29
CA PRO A 302 53.39 30.75 -16.43
C PRO A 302 54.90 30.41 -16.48
N ALA A 303 55.37 29.68 -15.47
CA ALA A 303 56.63 28.94 -15.49
C ALA A 303 56.36 27.43 -15.71
N SER A 304 57.36 26.74 -16.25
CA SER A 304 57.29 25.34 -16.75
C SER A 304 58.00 24.34 -15.84
N GLU A 305 57.66 23.05 -15.98
CA GLU A 305 58.52 21.83 -15.92
C GLU A 305 57.66 20.58 -15.68
N SER A 306 58.04 19.34 -16.01
CA SER A 306 58.61 18.79 -17.27
C SER A 306 58.49 17.24 -17.27
N ASP A 307 58.90 16.59 -18.36
CA ASP A 307 59.44 15.22 -18.47
C ASP A 307 58.56 13.95 -18.28
N ASP A 308 58.25 13.36 -19.43
CA ASP A 308 58.63 11.99 -19.88
C ASP A 308 57.84 10.69 -19.60
N GLN A 309 57.82 9.92 -20.70
CA GLN A 309 57.41 8.51 -20.95
C GLN A 309 58.64 7.57 -20.75
N PRO A 310 58.65 6.23 -21.04
CA PRO A 310 57.72 5.34 -21.78
C PRO A 310 57.36 4.04 -20.99
N GLY A 311 56.72 2.95 -21.49
CA GLY A 311 56.21 2.47 -22.80
C GLY A 311 56.06 0.92 -22.74
N ASN A 312 55.86 0.12 -23.80
CA ASN A 312 55.19 0.28 -25.11
C ASN A 312 55.15 -1.10 -25.84
N GLY A 313 54.03 -1.49 -26.48
CA GLY A 313 53.89 -2.72 -27.29
C GLY A 313 53.59 -4.03 -26.49
N GLY A 314 52.98 -5.08 -27.09
CA GLY A 314 52.35 -5.15 -28.42
C GLY A 314 52.03 -6.58 -28.93
N GLN A 315 51.06 -6.66 -29.86
CA GLN A 315 50.76 -7.76 -30.82
C GLN A 315 50.10 -9.09 -30.37
N GLU A 316 49.21 -9.57 -31.24
CA GLU A 316 48.63 -10.93 -31.35
C GLU A 316 49.52 -11.82 -32.25
N PRO A 317 49.29 -13.16 -32.38
CA PRO A 317 48.51 -13.66 -33.54
C PRO A 317 47.75 -15.01 -33.32
N GLU A 318 47.31 -15.64 -34.42
CA GLU A 318 46.30 -16.72 -34.52
C GLU A 318 46.83 -18.19 -34.62
N GLY A 319 45.91 -19.17 -34.50
CA GLY A 319 46.04 -20.57 -35.01
C GLY A 319 46.56 -21.63 -34.03
N GLY A 320 46.24 -22.93 -34.14
CA GLY A 320 45.29 -23.63 -35.02
C GLY A 320 45.28 -25.18 -34.80
N THR A 321 44.11 -25.81 -34.98
CA THR A 321 43.75 -27.27 -35.12
C THR A 321 44.79 -28.40 -34.99
N VAL A 322 44.41 -29.55 -34.35
CA VAL A 322 44.42 -30.96 -34.89
C VAL A 322 44.24 -32.04 -33.78
N THR A 323 43.55 -33.16 -34.11
CA THR A 323 43.34 -34.44 -33.36
C THR A 323 43.78 -35.64 -34.24
N PRO A 324 43.74 -36.97 -33.88
CA PRO A 324 43.25 -37.74 -32.70
C PRO A 324 44.37 -38.72 -32.19
N PRO A 325 44.24 -40.06 -31.91
CA PRO A 325 43.13 -40.95 -31.44
C PRO A 325 43.44 -41.97 -30.30
N GLY A 326 42.38 -42.54 -29.71
CA GLY A 326 42.36 -43.91 -29.10
C GLY A 326 42.83 -44.06 -27.63
N GLY A 327 42.35 -45.03 -26.84
CA GLY A 327 41.27 -46.02 -27.07
C GLY A 327 41.17 -47.12 -25.99
N TYR A 328 40.15 -47.97 -26.10
CA TYR A 328 39.85 -49.24 -25.39
C TYR A 328 39.22 -49.26 -23.97
N GLU A 329 38.17 -50.08 -23.91
CA GLU A 329 37.38 -50.61 -22.77
C GLU A 329 37.87 -52.07 -22.45
N PRO A 330 37.36 -52.88 -21.47
CA PRO A 330 35.94 -53.35 -21.43
C PRO A 330 35.32 -53.84 -20.07
N GLY A 331 33.99 -54.04 -20.05
CA GLY A 331 33.27 -55.09 -19.29
C GLY A 331 32.95 -54.85 -17.79
N SER A 332 31.87 -55.40 -17.19
CA SER A 332 30.89 -56.40 -17.66
C SER A 332 29.51 -56.26 -16.97
N GLY A 333 28.41 -56.67 -17.63
CA GLY A 333 27.05 -56.84 -17.07
C GLY A 333 26.78 -58.27 -16.57
N PRO A 334 25.59 -58.90 -16.77
CA PRO A 334 24.31 -58.44 -17.37
C PRO A 334 23.25 -58.14 -16.26
N ASP A 335 21.90 -58.10 -16.38
CA ASP A 335 20.82 -58.36 -17.38
C ASP A 335 19.79 -57.19 -17.33
N GLY A 336 18.72 -57.04 -18.14
CA GLY A 336 18.12 -57.84 -19.22
C GLY A 336 16.67 -58.32 -18.92
N PRO A 337 15.67 -58.27 -19.85
CA PRO A 337 15.62 -57.63 -21.17
C PRO A 337 14.44 -56.63 -21.38
N GLU A 338 14.58 -55.74 -22.37
CA GLU A 338 13.47 -55.19 -23.17
C GLU A 338 13.60 -55.73 -24.60
N THR A 339 12.54 -55.64 -25.43
CA THR A 339 12.50 -56.21 -26.80
C THR A 339 12.38 -55.14 -27.87
N ASP A 340 13.00 -55.43 -29.02
CA ASP A 340 13.20 -54.54 -30.17
C ASP A 340 11.92 -54.24 -30.99
N ASP A 341 11.92 -53.13 -31.73
CA ASP A 341 11.99 -53.14 -33.20
C ASP A 341 12.07 -51.70 -33.77
N ASP A 342 13.16 -51.41 -34.49
CA ASP A 342 13.23 -50.83 -35.86
C ASP A 342 12.20 -49.76 -36.34
N ASN A 343 12.56 -48.73 -37.12
CA ASN A 343 13.69 -48.60 -38.06
C ASN A 343 14.02 -47.11 -38.40
N ASP A 344 15.07 -46.89 -39.22
CA ASP A 344 15.58 -45.59 -39.68
C ASP A 344 14.69 -44.84 -40.70
N ASP A 345 14.82 -43.49 -40.78
CA ASP A 345 15.39 -42.79 -41.97
C ASP A 345 15.64 -41.28 -41.72
N ASP A 346 16.51 -40.66 -42.53
CA ASP A 346 16.99 -39.25 -42.40
C ASP A 346 16.36 -38.29 -43.45
N ILE A 347 16.93 -37.08 -43.65
CA ILE A 347 16.82 -36.16 -44.81
C ILE A 347 15.86 -34.93 -44.68
N THR A 348 16.45 -33.83 -44.18
CA THR A 348 16.36 -32.41 -44.64
C THR A 348 15.07 -31.56 -44.52
N THR A 349 15.20 -30.48 -43.71
CA THR A 349 14.81 -29.06 -43.97
C THR A 349 13.37 -28.59 -44.22
N LEU A 350 12.93 -27.68 -43.34
CA LEU A 350 12.15 -26.44 -43.59
C LEU A 350 10.73 -26.55 -44.23
N GLY A 351 9.69 -26.54 -43.38
CA GLY A 351 8.29 -26.37 -43.81
C GLY A 351 7.33 -25.95 -42.68
N THR A 352 7.10 -24.65 -42.54
CA THR A 352 6.24 -23.96 -41.55
C THR A 352 4.91 -24.62 -41.13
N ARG A 353 4.67 -24.71 -39.80
CA ARG A 353 3.34 -24.79 -39.10
C ARG A 353 2.44 -26.00 -39.46
N THR A 354 1.74 -26.69 -38.54
CA THR A 354 1.30 -26.34 -37.18
C THR A 354 0.85 -27.60 -36.43
N ARG A 355 1.21 -27.76 -35.14
CA ARG A 355 0.26 -28.15 -34.06
C ARG A 355 0.91 -28.08 -32.68
N ALA A 356 0.10 -27.89 -31.66
CA ALA A 356 0.55 -27.84 -30.27
C ALA A 356 0.58 -29.25 -29.64
N LYS A 357 1.52 -29.48 -28.72
CA LYS A 357 1.26 -30.23 -27.49
C LYS A 357 2.21 -29.80 -26.36
N VAL A 358 1.60 -29.37 -25.26
CA VAL A 358 1.96 -29.64 -23.86
C VAL A 358 3.45 -29.85 -23.55
N ASN A 359 4.10 -28.82 -22.98
CA ASN A 359 4.97 -28.98 -21.79
C ASN A 359 5.34 -27.64 -21.13
N ALA A 360 4.37 -26.74 -20.95
CA ALA A 360 4.53 -25.56 -20.12
C ALA A 360 4.50 -25.95 -18.63
N ARG A 361 5.63 -26.38 -18.07
CA ARG A 361 5.82 -26.37 -16.60
C ARG A 361 5.63 -24.93 -16.11
N PRO A 362 4.79 -24.66 -15.10
CA PRO A 362 4.65 -23.31 -14.57
C PRO A 362 6.00 -22.79 -14.07
N ALA A 363 6.28 -21.52 -14.29
CA ALA A 363 7.49 -20.88 -13.80
C ALA A 363 7.49 -20.91 -12.26
N ARG A 364 8.52 -21.53 -11.67
CA ARG A 364 8.63 -21.66 -10.21
C ARG A 364 8.61 -20.28 -9.54
N PRO A 365 7.72 -20.01 -8.57
CA PRO A 365 7.75 -18.76 -7.83
C PRO A 365 9.08 -18.58 -7.09
N LYS A 366 9.59 -17.34 -7.10
CA LYS A 366 10.70 -16.91 -6.25
C LYS A 366 10.11 -16.19 -5.04
N LEU A 367 10.34 -16.74 -3.85
CA LEU A 367 10.04 -16.10 -2.57
C LEU A 367 11.24 -15.29 -2.12
N GLU A 368 11.03 -14.03 -1.76
CA GLU A 368 12.03 -13.19 -1.09
C GLU A 368 11.64 -13.18 0.40
N ALA A 369 12.34 -14.02 1.17
CA ALA A 369 11.90 -14.53 2.47
C ALA A 369 13.03 -15.25 3.21
N SER A 370 12.99 -15.29 4.54
CA SER A 370 13.73 -16.27 5.35
C SER A 370 13.23 -17.71 5.09
N LEU A 371 13.98 -18.75 5.49
CA LEU A 371 13.53 -20.13 5.19
C LEU A 371 12.32 -20.52 6.05
N ASP A 372 12.28 -20.16 7.34
CA ASP A 372 11.12 -20.40 8.19
C ASP A 372 9.86 -19.70 7.65
N GLU A 373 9.99 -18.45 7.23
CA GLU A 373 8.96 -17.69 6.52
C GLU A 373 8.54 -18.36 5.20
N ALA A 374 9.48 -18.91 4.42
CA ALA A 374 9.16 -19.59 3.18
C ALA A 374 8.45 -20.93 3.42
N VAL A 375 8.86 -21.70 4.44
CA VAL A 375 8.15 -22.92 4.89
C VAL A 375 6.74 -22.55 5.35
N ILE A 376 6.59 -21.48 6.12
CA ILE A 376 5.30 -20.91 6.53
C ILE A 376 4.44 -20.50 5.31
N ARG A 377 5.00 -19.73 4.37
CA ARG A 377 4.35 -19.29 3.12
C ARG A 377 4.10 -20.41 2.12
N ARG A 378 4.67 -21.61 2.32
CA ARG A 378 4.45 -22.79 1.46
C ARG A 378 3.56 -23.82 2.13
N ALA A 379 3.51 -23.88 3.46
CA ALA A 379 2.46 -24.57 4.22
C ALA A 379 1.05 -24.02 3.92
N ALA A 380 1.03 -22.84 3.33
CA ALA A 380 -0.08 -22.23 2.66
C ALA A 380 -0.49 -22.95 1.35
N GLU A 381 0.43 -22.98 0.38
CA GLU A 381 0.13 -23.09 -1.05
C GLU A 381 0.04 -24.53 -1.58
N ILE A 382 0.45 -25.53 -0.79
CA ILE A 382 0.52 -26.96 -1.18
C ILE A 382 -0.02 -27.87 -0.07
N SER A 383 -0.27 -29.14 -0.38
CA SER A 383 -0.63 -30.11 0.66
C SER A 383 0.53 -30.32 1.64
N PRO A 384 0.28 -30.67 2.91
CA PRO A 384 1.36 -30.81 3.88
C PRO A 384 2.38 -31.92 3.55
N ALA A 385 1.98 -32.95 2.81
CA ALA A 385 2.91 -33.97 2.32
C ALA A 385 3.92 -33.37 1.32
N GLU A 386 3.44 -32.51 0.42
CA GLU A 386 4.31 -31.72 -0.47
C GLU A 386 5.16 -30.72 0.33
N LEU A 387 4.62 -30.12 1.39
CA LEU A 387 5.36 -29.25 2.31
C LEU A 387 6.52 -29.98 2.98
N MET A 388 6.33 -31.18 3.54
CA MET A 388 7.42 -31.90 4.19
C MET A 388 8.55 -32.19 3.19
N VAL A 389 8.21 -32.60 1.97
CA VAL A 389 9.19 -32.81 0.89
C VAL A 389 9.90 -31.50 0.50
N GLU A 390 9.14 -30.42 0.32
CA GLU A 390 9.67 -29.12 -0.10
C GLU A 390 10.58 -28.49 0.96
N ALA A 391 10.14 -28.46 2.21
CA ALA A 391 10.92 -28.00 3.36
C ALA A 391 12.20 -28.84 3.51
N THR A 392 12.12 -30.17 3.41
CA THR A 392 13.29 -31.05 3.50
C THR A 392 14.33 -30.74 2.43
N LEU A 393 13.90 -30.46 1.19
CA LEU A 393 14.81 -30.05 0.10
C LEU A 393 15.46 -28.68 0.39
N LEU A 394 14.69 -27.70 0.85
CA LEU A 394 15.19 -26.35 1.13
C LEU A 394 16.13 -26.32 2.35
N THR A 395 15.81 -27.02 3.44
CA THR A 395 16.67 -27.17 4.63
C THR A 395 17.97 -27.90 4.27
N LYS A 396 17.91 -28.92 3.40
CA LYS A 396 19.11 -29.62 2.89
C LYS A 396 20.01 -28.70 2.06
N ASP A 397 19.44 -27.78 1.28
CA ASP A 397 20.21 -26.78 0.54
C ASP A 397 20.79 -25.68 1.47
N LEU A 398 20.03 -25.24 2.47
CA LEU A 398 20.52 -24.30 3.48
C LEU A 398 21.71 -24.89 4.25
N ARG A 399 21.60 -26.14 4.73
CA ARG A 399 22.69 -26.90 5.37
C ARG A 399 23.93 -27.00 4.47
N ARG A 400 23.74 -27.18 3.14
CA ARG A 400 24.81 -27.19 2.14
C ARG A 400 25.48 -25.83 1.99
N ASN A 401 24.74 -24.72 2.10
CA ASN A 401 25.30 -23.37 1.96
C ASN A 401 25.94 -22.86 3.26
N LEU A 402 25.41 -23.22 4.44
CA LEU A 402 26.05 -23.00 5.75
C LEU A 402 27.45 -23.65 5.80
N ARG A 403 27.58 -24.91 5.38
CA ARG A 403 28.89 -25.59 5.31
C ARG A 403 29.88 -24.87 4.40
N LYS A 404 29.44 -24.35 3.24
CA LYS A 404 30.30 -23.53 2.36
C LYS A 404 30.66 -22.17 2.97
N PHE A 405 29.80 -21.59 3.81
CA PHE A 405 30.07 -20.35 4.53
C PHE A 405 31.14 -20.57 5.62
N ALA A 406 31.00 -21.64 6.41
CA ALA A 406 31.99 -22.06 7.42
C ALA A 406 33.36 -22.39 6.77
N ASP A 407 33.36 -23.03 5.61
CA ASP A 407 34.55 -23.28 4.78
C ASP A 407 35.22 -21.98 4.21
N GLY A 408 34.62 -20.79 4.40
CA GLY A 408 35.05 -19.54 3.77
C GLY A 408 34.74 -19.44 2.26
N LYS A 409 34.17 -20.49 1.66
CA LYS A 409 33.87 -20.62 0.22
C LYS A 409 32.62 -19.85 -0.23
N LEU A 410 31.91 -19.18 0.68
CA LEU A 410 30.69 -18.43 0.39
C LEU A 410 30.63 -17.11 1.17
N ALA A 411 30.73 -15.97 0.48
CA ALA A 411 30.73 -14.64 1.12
C ALA A 411 29.40 -13.86 1.00
N LYS A 412 28.40 -14.40 0.27
CA LYS A 412 27.12 -13.73 -0.01
C LYS A 412 26.24 -13.61 1.24
N THR A 413 25.49 -12.51 1.37
CA THR A 413 24.47 -12.26 2.40
C THR A 413 23.07 -12.77 2.02
N ASN A 414 22.83 -13.08 0.75
CA ASN A 414 21.58 -13.64 0.25
C ASN A 414 21.86 -14.96 -0.50
N TRP A 415 21.15 -16.03 -0.16
CA TRP A 415 21.35 -17.38 -0.70
C TRP A 415 20.08 -17.88 -1.39
N LEU A 416 20.18 -18.22 -2.67
CA LEU A 416 19.07 -18.81 -3.42
C LEU A 416 18.99 -20.32 -3.14
N LEU A 417 18.04 -20.73 -2.30
CA LEU A 417 17.69 -22.12 -2.03
C LEU A 417 16.69 -22.62 -3.08
N GLN A 418 16.77 -23.91 -3.42
CA GLN A 418 15.96 -24.50 -4.50
C GLN A 418 15.21 -25.77 -4.08
N SER A 419 13.92 -25.85 -4.42
CA SER A 419 13.11 -27.07 -4.31
C SER A 419 12.70 -27.62 -5.68
N THR A 420 11.73 -28.53 -5.75
CA THR A 420 11.10 -28.99 -7.00
C THR A 420 10.13 -27.95 -7.60
N SER A 421 9.62 -27.06 -6.78
CA SER A 421 8.42 -26.23 -6.99
C SER A 421 8.71 -24.72 -6.94
N CYS A 422 9.64 -24.28 -6.09
CA CYS A 422 9.92 -22.87 -5.81
C CYS A 422 11.44 -22.56 -5.79
N TYR A 423 11.75 -21.28 -5.58
CA TYR A 423 13.05 -20.78 -5.12
C TYR A 423 12.85 -19.87 -3.90
N VAL A 424 13.79 -19.88 -2.95
CA VAL A 424 13.77 -18.99 -1.77
C VAL A 424 15.06 -18.19 -1.72
N ASP A 425 14.97 -16.85 -1.71
CA ASP A 425 16.10 -15.94 -1.59
C ASP A 425 16.34 -15.57 -0.12
N HIS A 426 17.02 -16.48 0.57
CA HIS A 426 17.21 -16.48 2.01
C HIS A 426 18.25 -15.43 2.45
N PRO A 427 17.87 -14.41 3.26
CA PRO A 427 18.82 -13.50 3.88
C PRO A 427 19.55 -14.21 5.03
N HIS A 428 20.88 -14.26 4.96
CA HIS A 428 21.76 -14.85 5.96
C HIS A 428 22.45 -13.76 6.80
N GLU A 429 22.09 -13.68 8.09
CA GLU A 429 22.72 -12.72 9.01
C GLU A 429 24.06 -13.24 9.53
N LYS A 430 25.15 -12.60 9.06
CA LYS A 430 26.52 -12.97 9.44
C LYS A 430 26.85 -12.74 10.92
N VAL A 431 26.11 -11.87 11.62
CA VAL A 431 26.38 -11.52 13.03
C VAL A 431 25.91 -12.67 13.94
N SER A 432 24.66 -13.10 13.80
CA SER A 432 24.12 -14.24 14.55
C SER A 432 24.88 -15.54 14.26
N ALA A 433 25.24 -15.80 13.00
CA ALA A 433 26.07 -16.97 12.64
C ALA A 433 27.44 -16.97 13.35
N ARG A 434 28.10 -15.81 13.45
CA ARG A 434 29.39 -15.68 14.16
C ARG A 434 29.23 -15.80 15.67
N LEU A 435 28.12 -15.31 16.25
CA LEU A 435 27.80 -15.54 17.67
C LEU A 435 27.56 -17.03 17.96
N THR A 436 26.83 -17.74 17.10
CA THR A 436 26.61 -19.19 17.22
C THR A 436 27.93 -19.96 17.17
N GLN A 437 28.82 -19.64 16.23
CA GLN A 437 30.15 -20.25 16.13
C GLN A 437 31.04 -19.98 17.36
N ALA A 438 30.84 -18.86 18.05
CA ALA A 438 31.60 -18.50 19.26
C ALA A 438 31.01 -19.08 20.56
N PHE A 439 29.68 -19.23 20.67
CA PHE A 439 28.99 -19.47 21.95
C PHE A 439 28.06 -20.70 22.01
N CYS A 440 27.78 -21.37 20.88
CA CYS A 440 26.79 -22.47 20.80
C CYS A 440 27.38 -23.85 20.46
N GLY A 441 28.62 -24.12 20.85
CA GLY A 441 29.20 -25.47 20.77
C GLY A 441 28.57 -26.45 21.77
N PRO A 442 28.79 -27.78 21.62
CA PRO A 442 28.28 -28.79 22.55
C PRO A 442 28.67 -28.51 24.01
N ASP A 443 29.93 -28.15 24.22
CA ASP A 443 30.51 -27.85 25.54
C ASP A 443 30.32 -26.40 26.02
N LEU A 444 29.81 -25.50 25.17
CA LEU A 444 29.74 -24.05 25.44
C LEU A 444 28.30 -23.64 25.75
N LEU A 445 28.02 -23.20 26.97
CA LEU A 445 26.68 -22.80 27.42
C LEU A 445 26.44 -21.27 27.34
N GLY A 446 27.03 -20.58 26.37
CA GLY A 446 27.06 -19.11 26.31
C GLY A 446 28.36 -18.48 26.84
N GLY A 447 28.32 -17.24 27.31
CA GLY A 447 29.51 -16.52 27.77
C GLY A 447 29.34 -15.00 27.94
N ARG A 448 30.45 -14.26 27.84
CA ARG A 448 30.48 -12.78 27.88
C ARG A 448 31.28 -12.19 26.72
N LEU A 449 30.85 -11.02 26.27
CA LEU A 449 31.48 -10.27 25.18
C LEU A 449 31.62 -8.79 25.58
N GLU A 450 32.84 -8.27 25.61
CA GLU A 450 33.12 -6.89 26.08
C GLU A 450 33.41 -5.94 24.90
N LEU A 451 32.40 -5.17 24.49
CA LEU A 451 32.50 -4.18 23.42
C LEU A 451 33.20 -2.89 23.92
N PRO A 452 34.15 -2.31 23.16
CA PRO A 452 34.66 -0.96 23.43
C PRO A 452 33.60 0.13 23.18
N ALA A 453 33.72 1.29 23.86
CA ALA A 453 32.82 2.43 23.71
C ALA A 453 32.46 2.77 22.24
N GLY A 454 31.16 2.80 21.95
CA GLY A 454 30.63 3.22 20.65
C GLY A 454 30.84 2.22 19.50
N ILE A 455 31.23 0.97 19.79
CA ILE A 455 31.36 -0.10 18.79
C ILE A 455 30.15 -1.05 18.86
N SER A 456 29.53 -1.36 17.71
CA SER A 456 28.37 -2.26 17.64
C SER A 456 28.77 -3.74 17.47
N LEU A 457 27.88 -4.67 17.84
CA LEU A 457 27.99 -6.09 17.44
C LEU A 457 28.22 -6.26 15.94
N SER A 458 27.50 -5.51 15.09
CA SER A 458 27.66 -5.55 13.63
C SER A 458 29.04 -5.03 13.16
N THR A 459 29.77 -4.31 14.00
CA THR A 459 31.15 -3.87 13.75
C THR A 459 32.15 -4.93 14.18
N ILE A 460 32.04 -5.49 15.39
CA ILE A 460 33.00 -6.51 15.89
C ILE A 460 32.86 -7.82 15.12
N ALA A 461 31.64 -8.20 14.73
CA ALA A 461 31.42 -9.35 13.86
C ALA A 461 32.04 -9.21 12.44
N ARG A 462 32.67 -8.08 12.09
CA ARG A 462 33.51 -7.93 10.87
C ARG A 462 35.01 -8.16 11.11
N ALA A 463 35.50 -8.01 12.33
CA ALA A 463 36.94 -8.12 12.67
C ALA A 463 37.37 -9.56 13.02
N ASP A 464 36.44 -10.51 12.88
CA ASP A 464 36.38 -11.78 13.63
C ASP A 464 36.24 -11.53 15.15
N LEU A 465 35.46 -12.37 15.85
CA LEU A 465 35.16 -12.15 17.29
C LEU A 465 36.36 -12.48 18.21
N THR A 466 37.41 -13.08 17.65
CA THR A 466 38.58 -13.63 18.31
C THR A 466 39.43 -12.69 19.18
N PRO A 467 39.50 -11.35 18.96
CA PRO A 467 40.22 -10.45 19.86
C PRO A 467 39.32 -9.79 20.93
N VAL A 468 38.05 -10.20 21.07
CA VAL A 468 37.05 -9.52 21.93
C VAL A 468 36.26 -10.47 22.86
N THR A 469 36.36 -11.78 22.69
CA THR A 469 35.81 -12.76 23.64
C THR A 469 36.63 -12.80 24.94
N THR A 470 36.02 -12.42 26.08
CA THR A 470 36.70 -12.37 27.39
C THR A 470 36.22 -13.38 28.43
N ASP A 471 35.08 -14.06 28.23
CA ASP A 471 34.63 -15.17 29.09
C ASP A 471 33.72 -16.16 28.31
N MET A 472 33.86 -17.47 28.52
CA MET A 472 33.03 -18.51 27.87
C MET A 472 32.59 -19.57 28.87
N PHE A 473 31.31 -19.93 28.85
CA PHE A 473 30.71 -20.89 29.79
C PHE A 473 30.95 -22.34 29.33
N GLY A 474 32.23 -22.71 29.23
CA GLY A 474 32.71 -24.02 28.77
C GLY A 474 32.71 -25.14 29.84
N PRO A 475 33.45 -26.24 29.63
CA PRO A 475 33.46 -27.41 30.54
C PRO A 475 33.74 -27.10 32.02
N ALA A 476 34.58 -26.11 32.33
CA ALA A 476 34.84 -25.67 33.71
C ALA A 476 33.57 -25.10 34.38
N TYR A 477 32.75 -24.37 33.62
CA TYR A 477 31.47 -23.83 34.07
C TYR A 477 30.44 -24.96 34.25
N GLN A 478 30.36 -25.90 33.31
CA GLN A 478 29.48 -27.07 33.42
C GLN A 478 29.80 -27.90 34.67
N ASN A 479 31.08 -28.18 34.93
CA ASN A 479 31.51 -28.94 36.10
C ASN A 479 31.22 -28.20 37.42
N LYS A 480 31.42 -26.88 37.47
CA LYS A 480 31.03 -26.03 38.61
C LYS A 480 29.53 -26.12 38.88
N LEU A 481 28.69 -25.93 37.84
CA LEU A 481 27.23 -25.98 37.96
C LEU A 481 26.73 -27.36 38.37
N ARG A 482 27.24 -28.43 37.74
CA ARG A 482 26.95 -29.82 38.10
C ARG A 482 27.27 -30.09 39.57
N GLN A 483 28.48 -29.74 40.02
CA GLN A 483 28.90 -29.93 41.41
C GLN A 483 28.02 -29.13 42.39
N ALA A 484 27.67 -27.88 42.05
CA ALA A 484 26.77 -27.07 42.86
C ALA A 484 25.37 -27.70 42.99
N LEU A 485 24.81 -28.23 41.90
CA LEU A 485 23.52 -28.94 41.92
C LEU A 485 23.58 -30.28 42.68
N THR A 486 24.68 -31.04 42.57
CA THR A 486 24.90 -32.26 43.37
C THR A 486 24.93 -31.94 44.87
N ASN A 487 25.56 -30.83 45.26
CA ASN A 487 25.62 -30.39 46.66
C ASN A 487 24.24 -29.98 47.23
N LEU A 488 23.22 -29.76 46.40
CA LEU A 488 21.85 -29.48 46.87
C LEU A 488 21.10 -30.73 47.36
N ALA A 489 21.54 -31.94 46.99
CA ALA A 489 20.79 -33.17 47.25
C ALA A 489 20.35 -33.39 48.72
N PRO A 490 21.09 -32.97 49.77
CA PRO A 490 20.62 -33.03 51.16
C PRO A 490 19.48 -32.06 51.52
N LEU A 491 19.25 -31.03 50.69
CA LEU A 491 18.25 -29.97 50.90
C LEU A 491 16.96 -30.19 50.09
N LEU A 492 16.99 -31.11 49.13
CA LEU A 492 15.84 -31.47 48.28
C LEU A 492 15.08 -32.67 48.86
N ALA A 493 13.81 -32.84 48.48
CA ALA A 493 13.03 -34.00 48.92
C ALA A 493 13.66 -35.34 48.46
N LYS A 494 13.57 -36.35 49.32
CA LYS A 494 14.27 -37.64 49.13
C LYS A 494 13.92 -38.30 47.79
N GLY A 495 14.92 -38.45 46.93
CA GLY A 495 14.80 -39.05 45.59
C GLY A 495 14.81 -38.04 44.44
N ILE A 496 14.85 -36.74 44.75
CA ILE A 496 15.09 -35.68 43.76
C ILE A 496 16.60 -35.52 43.54
N ASP A 497 17.01 -35.42 42.27
CA ASP A 497 18.38 -35.13 41.85
C ASP A 497 18.37 -34.03 40.77
N ALA A 498 18.81 -32.82 41.15
CA ALA A 498 18.90 -31.68 40.24
C ALA A 498 20.09 -31.78 39.26
N ALA A 499 21.15 -32.52 39.61
CA ALA A 499 22.27 -32.77 38.70
C ALA A 499 21.86 -33.77 37.59
N SER A 500 21.04 -34.77 37.90
CA SER A 500 20.43 -35.65 36.88
C SER A 500 19.54 -34.88 35.88
N LEU A 501 18.90 -33.79 36.30
CA LEU A 501 18.12 -32.93 35.39
C LEU A 501 19.01 -32.06 34.52
N LEU A 502 20.10 -31.49 35.07
CA LEU A 502 21.14 -30.84 34.26
C LEU A 502 21.71 -31.81 33.21
N ASP A 503 21.97 -33.06 33.59
CA ASP A 503 22.55 -34.07 32.69
C ASP A 503 21.61 -34.47 31.55
N LYS A 504 20.30 -34.61 31.82
CA LYS A 504 19.29 -34.81 30.78
C LYS A 504 19.23 -33.62 29.83
N TRP A 505 19.27 -32.40 30.38
CA TRP A 505 19.27 -31.17 29.59
C TRP A 505 20.52 -31.06 28.70
N LEU A 506 21.71 -31.31 29.26
CA LEU A 506 22.98 -31.32 28.53
C LEU A 506 23.00 -32.38 27.42
N ALA A 507 22.51 -33.60 27.68
CA ALA A 507 22.43 -34.66 26.67
C ALA A 507 21.47 -34.31 25.51
N ALA A 508 20.32 -33.69 25.82
CA ALA A 508 19.41 -33.18 24.78
C ALA A 508 20.03 -32.00 24.00
N ARG A 509 20.72 -31.10 24.70
CA ARG A 509 21.42 -29.95 24.11
C ARG A 509 22.58 -30.36 23.20
N GLU A 510 23.32 -31.41 23.55
CA GLU A 510 24.45 -31.91 22.74
C GLU A 510 23.99 -32.35 21.34
N LEU A 511 22.78 -32.90 21.22
CA LEU A 511 22.17 -33.23 19.93
C LEU A 511 21.83 -31.97 19.12
N LEU A 512 21.22 -30.96 19.76
CA LEU A 512 20.82 -29.69 19.14
C LEU A 512 22.05 -28.87 18.69
N ALA A 513 23.13 -28.87 19.48
CA ALA A 513 24.34 -28.11 19.19
C ALA A 513 25.04 -28.55 17.88
N ARG A 514 24.86 -29.82 17.47
CA ARG A 514 25.42 -30.37 16.21
C ARG A 514 24.85 -29.69 14.95
N GLU A 515 23.68 -29.07 15.05
CA GLU A 515 23.00 -28.36 13.96
C GLU A 515 22.67 -26.90 14.38
N ALA A 516 23.44 -26.33 15.31
CA ALA A 516 23.24 -24.97 15.84
C ALA A 516 23.21 -23.87 14.76
N ASP A 517 24.03 -24.00 13.70
CA ASP A 517 24.01 -23.10 12.54
C ASP A 517 22.66 -23.12 11.81
N LEU A 518 22.00 -24.29 11.71
CA LEU A 518 20.66 -24.42 11.14
C LEU A 518 19.59 -23.86 12.08
N LEU A 519 19.68 -24.15 13.39
CA LEU A 519 18.79 -23.56 14.40
C LEU A 519 18.96 -22.02 14.51
N THR A 520 20.10 -21.48 14.07
CA THR A 520 20.34 -20.03 13.96
C THR A 520 19.70 -19.44 12.70
N ALA A 521 19.74 -20.14 11.57
CA ALA A 521 19.29 -19.63 10.28
C ALA A 521 17.81 -19.92 9.97
N ALA A 522 17.29 -21.06 10.43
CA ALA A 522 15.95 -21.56 10.12
C ALA A 522 15.47 -22.60 11.17
N PRO A 523 15.24 -22.19 12.44
CA PRO A 523 14.84 -23.11 13.50
C PRO A 523 13.52 -23.85 13.24
N LEU A 524 12.48 -23.19 12.69
CA LEU A 524 11.22 -23.89 12.37
C LEU A 524 11.43 -24.95 11.30
N ALA A 525 12.09 -24.59 10.19
CA ALA A 525 12.35 -25.53 9.10
C ALA A 525 13.25 -26.69 9.55
N THR A 526 14.12 -26.48 10.53
CA THR A 526 14.98 -27.50 11.12
C THR A 526 14.19 -28.48 11.99
N LEU A 527 13.42 -27.99 12.97
CA LEU A 527 12.62 -28.86 13.86
C LEU A 527 11.47 -29.57 13.11
N LEU A 528 10.94 -28.95 12.04
CA LEU A 528 9.92 -29.57 11.19
C LEU A 528 10.47 -30.73 10.35
N THR A 529 11.70 -30.61 9.83
CA THR A 529 12.27 -31.60 8.88
C THR A 529 13.18 -32.65 9.53
N ASP A 530 13.55 -32.48 10.81
CA ASP A 530 14.26 -33.48 11.60
C ASP A 530 13.53 -33.78 12.92
N PRO A 531 12.72 -34.87 12.96
CA PRO A 531 12.03 -35.28 14.18
C PRO A 531 12.95 -35.53 15.37
N ASN A 532 14.22 -35.90 15.18
CA ASN A 532 15.17 -36.12 16.28
C ASN A 532 15.57 -34.78 16.91
N MET A 533 15.76 -33.73 16.11
CA MET A 533 15.98 -32.37 16.62
C MET A 533 14.76 -31.85 17.38
N ARG A 534 13.54 -32.16 16.92
CA ARG A 534 12.29 -31.78 17.62
C ARG A 534 12.13 -32.52 18.95
N VAL A 535 12.39 -33.83 18.98
CA VAL A 535 12.42 -34.62 20.23
C VAL A 535 13.50 -34.10 21.19
N ALA A 536 14.70 -33.77 20.70
CA ALA A 536 15.74 -33.16 21.51
C ALA A 536 15.34 -31.77 22.04
N ALA A 537 14.67 -30.94 21.24
CA ALA A 537 14.14 -29.64 21.67
C ALA A 537 13.07 -29.79 22.76
N ARG A 538 12.16 -30.76 22.64
CA ARG A 538 11.17 -31.09 23.68
C ARG A 538 11.84 -31.63 24.96
N ALA A 539 12.74 -32.59 24.86
CA ALA A 539 13.49 -33.12 26.01
C ALA A 539 14.32 -32.04 26.74
N SER A 540 14.87 -31.08 26.00
CA SER A 540 15.55 -29.89 26.55
C SER A 540 14.58 -28.94 27.28
N GLN A 541 13.38 -28.71 26.74
CA GLN A 541 12.30 -27.96 27.39
C GLN A 541 11.82 -28.65 28.68
N ASP A 542 11.62 -29.98 28.64
CA ASP A 542 11.20 -30.79 29.78
C ASP A 542 12.22 -30.73 30.92
N ALA A 543 13.49 -31.04 30.64
CA ALA A 543 14.53 -31.07 31.65
C ALA A 543 14.80 -29.68 32.27
N TYR A 544 14.68 -28.60 31.49
CA TYR A 544 14.81 -27.23 31.97
C TYR A 544 13.61 -26.79 32.82
N ARG A 545 12.37 -27.12 32.41
CA ARG A 545 11.15 -26.90 33.21
C ARG A 545 11.30 -27.58 34.57
N ASP A 546 11.62 -28.87 34.57
CA ASP A 546 11.68 -29.68 35.78
C ASP A 546 12.80 -29.20 36.74
N LEU A 547 13.95 -28.81 36.19
CA LEU A 547 15.04 -28.19 36.97
C LEU A 547 14.59 -26.86 37.61
N CYS A 548 13.95 -25.97 36.84
CA CYS A 548 13.44 -24.70 37.36
C CYS A 548 12.38 -24.92 38.45
N GLN A 549 11.44 -25.84 38.23
CA GLN A 549 10.36 -26.12 39.18
C GLN A 549 10.91 -26.68 40.50
N ILE A 550 11.81 -27.66 40.44
CA ILE A 550 12.41 -28.26 41.65
C ILE A 550 13.20 -27.24 42.47
N LEU A 551 13.95 -26.35 41.82
CA LEU A 551 14.67 -25.26 42.50
C LEU A 551 13.70 -24.23 43.11
N ALA A 552 12.55 -24.00 42.49
CA ALA A 552 11.54 -23.08 42.99
C ALA A 552 10.76 -23.66 44.18
N ASP A 553 10.32 -24.92 44.08
CA ASP A 553 9.59 -25.65 45.12
C ASP A 553 10.39 -25.73 46.43
N HIS A 554 11.73 -25.80 46.34
CA HIS A 554 12.63 -25.89 47.48
C HIS A 554 13.31 -24.56 47.84
N TYR A 555 12.98 -23.45 47.17
CA TYR A 555 13.67 -22.17 47.30
C TYR A 555 13.79 -21.68 48.75
N ASP A 556 12.71 -21.82 49.54
CA ASP A 556 12.68 -21.38 50.94
C ASP A 556 13.53 -22.26 51.87
N VAL A 557 14.00 -23.43 51.41
CA VAL A 557 15.07 -24.21 52.05
C VAL A 557 16.42 -23.72 51.55
N LEU A 558 16.62 -23.67 50.23
CA LEU A 558 17.88 -23.26 49.59
C LEU A 558 18.39 -21.92 50.12
N ARG A 559 17.52 -20.92 50.21
CA ARG A 559 17.83 -19.57 50.70
C ARG A 559 18.16 -19.51 52.20
N ARG A 560 17.60 -20.41 53.02
CA ARG A 560 17.93 -20.47 54.46
C ARG A 560 19.32 -21.02 54.71
N GLU A 561 19.75 -21.97 53.89
CA GLU A 561 21.08 -22.60 53.95
C GLU A 561 22.13 -21.86 53.08
N GLY A 562 21.77 -20.74 52.43
CA GLY A 562 22.65 -19.97 51.55
C GLY A 562 23.02 -20.68 50.23
N ALA A 563 22.24 -21.70 49.83
CA ALA A 563 22.44 -22.49 48.62
C ALA A 563 21.77 -21.88 47.37
N ASP A 564 20.99 -20.80 47.52
CA ASP A 564 20.40 -20.00 46.44
C ASP A 564 21.45 -19.32 45.54
N VAL A 565 22.72 -19.28 45.97
CA VAL A 565 23.89 -18.85 45.17
C VAL A 565 24.10 -19.65 43.87
N VAL A 566 23.46 -20.80 43.71
CA VAL A 566 23.48 -21.60 42.46
C VAL A 566 22.54 -21.06 41.37
N LEU A 567 21.47 -20.36 41.76
CA LEU A 567 20.46 -19.85 40.82
C LEU A 567 21.03 -18.85 39.81
N PRO A 568 21.96 -17.94 40.20
CA PRO A 568 22.78 -17.17 39.28
C PRO A 568 23.45 -17.89 38.12
N ASP A 569 23.78 -19.18 38.27
CA ASP A 569 24.40 -19.97 37.21
C ASP A 569 23.36 -20.78 36.41
N VAL A 570 22.28 -21.24 37.04
CA VAL A 570 21.14 -21.86 36.34
C VAL A 570 20.46 -20.87 35.39
N LEU A 571 20.33 -19.60 35.78
CA LEU A 571 19.73 -18.54 34.94
C LEU A 571 20.65 -18.02 33.82
N ARG A 572 21.92 -18.48 33.76
CA ARG A 572 22.92 -18.06 32.77
C ARG A 572 23.12 -19.05 31.63
N VAL A 573 22.59 -20.27 31.74
CA VAL A 573 22.76 -21.30 30.71
C VAL A 573 22.17 -20.84 29.37
N ASP A 574 22.93 -20.99 28.28
CA ASP A 574 22.54 -20.53 26.93
C ASP A 574 22.24 -19.03 26.84
N THR A 575 22.94 -18.20 27.63
CA THR A 575 22.88 -16.73 27.57
C THR A 575 24.24 -16.12 27.21
N VAL A 576 24.25 -14.98 26.52
CA VAL A 576 25.44 -14.18 26.27
C VAL A 576 25.24 -12.77 26.83
N GLU A 577 26.03 -12.40 27.84
CA GLU A 577 26.10 -11.04 28.39
C GLU A 577 26.98 -10.16 27.48
N VAL A 578 26.46 -9.03 26.97
CA VAL A 578 27.17 -8.14 26.05
C VAL A 578 27.42 -6.78 26.70
N ARG A 579 28.68 -6.53 27.08
CA ARG A 579 29.09 -5.39 27.91
C ARG A 579 29.70 -4.23 27.13
N THR A 580 29.62 -2.99 27.64
CA THR A 580 30.07 -1.79 26.92
C THR A 580 30.97 -0.87 27.76
N ASN A 581 32.24 -0.78 27.40
CA ASN A 581 33.26 -0.05 28.16
C ASN A 581 33.31 1.45 27.80
N GLY A 582 32.52 2.32 28.44
CA GLY A 582 32.47 3.77 28.17
C GLY A 582 31.96 4.66 29.31
N LYS A 583 32.03 6.00 29.14
CA LYS A 583 31.49 6.98 30.11
C LYS A 583 29.96 7.09 30.10
N ASP A 584 29.36 6.87 28.93
CA ASP A 584 27.90 6.83 28.75
C ASP A 584 27.33 5.42 28.96
N ALA A 585 28.10 4.51 29.58
CA ALA A 585 27.66 3.17 29.94
C ALA A 585 26.63 3.25 31.07
N GLY A 586 25.35 3.19 30.69
CA GLY A 586 24.25 2.94 31.61
C GLY A 586 24.40 1.57 32.29
N ILE A 587 23.71 1.38 33.42
CA ILE A 587 23.84 0.17 34.23
C ILE A 587 23.36 -1.06 33.45
N GLY A 588 24.29 -1.94 33.09
CA GLY A 588 23.99 -3.33 32.70
C GLY A 588 23.36 -3.47 31.32
N ASP A 589 24.09 -3.08 30.28
CA ASP A 589 24.67 -4.04 29.33
C ASP A 589 23.85 -5.33 29.06
N TYR A 590 23.43 -5.50 27.82
CA TYR A 590 22.30 -6.33 27.41
C TYR A 590 22.59 -7.83 27.27
N VAL A 591 21.53 -8.63 27.27
CA VAL A 591 21.61 -10.10 27.13
C VAL A 591 21.04 -10.56 25.79
N LEU A 592 21.71 -11.53 25.17
CA LEU A 592 21.19 -12.33 24.07
C LEU A 592 20.90 -13.76 24.56
N LEU A 593 19.75 -14.34 24.22
CA LEU A 593 19.51 -15.78 24.42
C LEU A 593 19.95 -16.56 23.18
N ALA A 594 20.64 -17.70 23.38
CA ALA A 594 21.07 -18.56 22.29
C ALA A 594 19.88 -19.23 21.57
N PRO A 595 20.00 -19.58 20.28
CA PRO A 595 18.98 -20.35 19.55
C PRO A 595 18.80 -21.78 20.10
N LEU A 596 19.72 -22.24 20.97
CA LEU A 596 19.62 -23.51 21.70
C LEU A 596 18.83 -23.40 23.02
N HIS A 597 18.54 -22.17 23.49
CA HIS A 597 17.92 -21.93 24.79
C HIS A 597 16.48 -22.51 24.82
N PRO A 598 16.09 -23.28 25.86
CA PRO A 598 14.80 -23.98 25.90
C PRO A 598 13.57 -23.09 25.67
N LEU A 599 13.55 -21.90 26.27
CA LEU A 599 12.45 -20.93 26.11
C LEU A 599 12.35 -20.35 24.69
N VAL A 600 13.45 -20.31 23.93
CA VAL A 600 13.50 -19.83 22.54
C VAL A 600 13.05 -20.94 21.58
N LEU A 601 13.52 -22.17 21.81
CA LEU A 601 13.14 -23.36 21.02
C LEU A 601 11.65 -23.70 21.13
N TRP A 602 11.01 -23.41 22.27
CA TRP A 602 9.60 -23.74 22.53
C TRP A 602 8.67 -23.38 21.37
N LYS A 603 8.69 -22.12 20.92
CA LYS A 603 7.73 -21.64 19.92
C LYS A 603 7.88 -22.35 18.57
N TYR A 604 9.12 -22.70 18.22
CA TYR A 604 9.43 -23.42 16.99
C TYR A 604 9.04 -24.89 17.08
N ALA A 605 9.12 -25.49 18.28
CA ALA A 605 8.63 -26.84 18.52
C ALA A 605 7.10 -26.93 18.46
N GLU A 606 6.35 -26.03 19.11
CA GLU A 606 4.87 -25.98 18.99
C GLU A 606 4.42 -25.78 17.54
N LEU A 607 5.06 -24.87 16.80
CA LEU A 607 4.72 -24.61 15.41
C LEU A 607 5.06 -25.78 14.48
N ALA A 608 6.15 -26.52 14.76
CA ALA A 608 6.51 -27.73 14.02
C ALA A 608 5.53 -28.89 14.32
N ASP A 609 5.14 -29.07 15.58
CA ASP A 609 4.15 -30.07 15.98
C ASP A 609 2.78 -29.79 15.34
N VAL A 610 2.33 -28.53 15.36
CA VAL A 610 1.08 -28.12 14.68
C VAL A 610 1.15 -28.31 13.15
N LEU A 611 2.30 -28.02 12.53
CA LEU A 611 2.51 -28.25 11.11
C LEU A 611 2.46 -29.74 10.75
N GLU A 612 3.02 -30.61 11.58
CA GLU A 612 3.00 -32.07 11.39
C GLU A 612 1.62 -32.67 11.70
N ASP A 613 0.93 -32.21 12.74
CA ASP A 613 -0.45 -32.64 13.04
C ASP A 613 -1.42 -32.28 11.91
N GLN A 614 -1.30 -31.07 11.34
CA GLN A 614 -2.05 -30.69 10.14
C GLN A 614 -1.68 -31.53 8.91
N ALA A 615 -0.48 -32.11 8.88
CA ALA A 615 -0.02 -33.00 7.82
C ALA A 615 -0.59 -34.41 7.95
N ASN A 616 -0.43 -35.03 9.12
CA ASN A 616 -0.87 -36.39 9.38
C ASN A 616 -2.40 -36.53 9.36
N ASN A 617 -3.12 -35.51 9.83
CA ASN A 617 -4.60 -35.54 9.93
C ASN A 617 -5.33 -34.96 8.70
N GLY A 618 -4.63 -34.63 7.61
CA GLY A 618 -5.25 -34.20 6.34
C GLY A 618 -5.98 -32.85 6.36
N ALA A 619 -6.02 -32.14 7.49
CA ALA A 619 -6.64 -30.81 7.66
C ALA A 619 -5.89 -29.66 6.93
N GLY A 620 -4.81 -30.01 6.22
CA GLY A 620 -3.82 -29.15 5.57
C GLY A 620 -4.30 -28.18 4.51
N LYS A 621 -5.07 -27.17 4.91
CA LYS A 621 -5.16 -25.85 4.27
C LYS A 621 -5.04 -24.69 5.28
N ASN A 622 -4.85 -24.99 6.57
CA ASN A 622 -5.12 -24.03 7.65
C ASN A 622 -4.06 -22.95 7.86
N LEU A 623 -2.78 -23.19 7.55
CA LEU A 623 -1.75 -22.17 7.74
C LEU A 623 -1.74 -21.07 6.67
N HIS A 624 -2.46 -21.23 5.55
CA HIS A 624 -2.33 -20.34 4.38
C HIS A 624 -2.51 -18.87 4.69
N ASP A 625 -3.59 -18.54 5.38
CA ASP A 625 -4.03 -17.16 5.49
C ASP A 625 -3.45 -16.45 6.72
N LEU A 626 -3.00 -17.21 7.73
CA LEU A 626 -2.57 -16.71 9.04
C LEU A 626 -1.27 -15.92 9.01
N LEU A 627 -0.36 -16.31 8.13
CA LEU A 627 1.05 -15.97 8.22
C LEU A 627 1.70 -15.24 7.01
N PRO A 628 1.01 -14.91 5.88
CA PRO A 628 1.69 -14.28 4.74
C PRO A 628 2.22 -12.86 5.06
N GLU A 629 1.64 -12.19 6.07
CA GLU A 629 2.07 -10.89 6.60
C GLU A 629 3.02 -11.00 7.83
N TRP A 630 3.53 -12.19 8.18
CA TRP A 630 4.17 -12.43 9.50
C TRP A 630 5.73 -12.59 9.53
N PRO A 631 6.49 -11.72 8.85
CA PRO A 631 7.84 -11.38 9.31
C PRO A 631 8.12 -9.86 9.25
N GLU A 632 9.03 -9.32 10.06
CA GLU A 632 10.25 -9.94 10.57
C GLU A 632 10.19 -10.32 12.07
N SER A 633 10.92 -11.38 12.43
CA SER A 633 11.33 -11.72 13.80
C SER A 633 10.30 -12.32 14.80
N MET A 634 9.17 -12.88 14.33
CA MET A 634 8.31 -13.87 15.02
C MET A 634 8.22 -13.74 16.56
N VAL A 635 7.13 -13.10 17.04
CA VAL A 635 6.82 -12.72 18.43
C VAL A 635 7.63 -13.51 19.48
N GLU A 636 8.43 -12.80 20.28
CA GLU A 636 9.23 -13.47 21.29
C GLU A 636 8.35 -13.95 22.45
N PRO A 637 8.33 -15.26 22.77
CA PRO A 637 7.42 -15.82 23.75
C PRO A 637 7.81 -15.50 25.19
N LEU A 638 8.96 -14.87 25.43
CA LEU A 638 9.37 -14.39 26.74
C LEU A 638 9.48 -12.86 26.73
N ARG A 639 8.69 -12.19 27.56
CA ARG A 639 8.64 -10.72 27.61
C ARG A 639 9.84 -10.08 28.31
N ALA A 640 10.40 -10.77 29.30
CA ALA A 640 11.56 -10.34 30.06
C ALA A 640 12.38 -11.54 30.57
N VAL A 641 13.70 -11.39 30.56
CA VAL A 641 14.62 -12.26 31.30
C VAL A 641 15.01 -11.59 32.62
N VAL A 642 15.55 -12.39 33.54
CA VAL A 642 16.10 -11.91 34.80
C VAL A 642 17.46 -12.56 35.01
N ILE A 643 18.50 -11.73 35.15
CA ILE A 643 19.88 -12.15 35.36
C ILE A 643 20.46 -11.44 36.60
N PRO A 644 21.48 -12.00 37.26
CA PRO A 644 22.16 -11.33 38.36
C PRO A 644 23.25 -10.37 37.85
N ASP A 645 23.23 -9.13 38.34
CA ASP A 645 24.18 -8.07 38.03
C ASP A 645 25.61 -8.35 38.55
N ALA A 646 26.55 -7.44 38.30
CA ALA A 646 27.94 -7.55 38.75
C ALA A 646 28.14 -7.55 40.28
N VAL A 647 27.09 -7.26 41.06
CA VAL A 647 27.04 -7.26 42.53
C VAL A 647 26.18 -8.43 43.05
N GLY A 648 25.70 -9.31 42.16
CA GLY A 648 24.84 -10.45 42.49
C GLY A 648 23.38 -10.11 42.74
N ARG A 649 22.93 -8.89 42.42
CA ARG A 649 21.53 -8.46 42.59
C ARG A 649 20.71 -8.82 41.36
N VAL A 650 19.43 -9.09 41.58
CA VAL A 650 18.47 -9.47 40.54
C VAL A 650 18.18 -8.28 39.61
N GLN A 651 18.65 -8.33 38.36
CA GLN A 651 18.39 -7.35 37.30
C GLN A 651 17.37 -7.91 36.30
N GLN A 652 16.30 -7.16 36.06
CA GLN A 652 15.28 -7.47 35.05
C GLN A 652 15.64 -6.79 33.72
N LEU A 653 15.51 -7.52 32.62
CA LEU A 653 15.73 -7.03 31.26
C LEU A 653 14.53 -7.42 30.38
N ALA A 654 13.92 -6.45 29.70
CA ALA A 654 12.77 -6.67 28.83
C ALA A 654 13.18 -6.75 27.35
N PHE A 655 12.36 -7.44 26.55
CA PHE A 655 12.62 -7.70 25.14
C PHE A 655 12.73 -6.40 24.32
N ALA A 656 13.82 -6.27 23.56
CA ALA A 656 14.22 -5.06 22.83
C ALA A 656 14.42 -5.27 21.31
N GLY A 657 14.42 -6.52 20.83
CA GLY A 657 14.64 -6.86 19.43
C GLY A 657 15.38 -8.18 19.24
N ARG A 658 16.13 -8.32 18.13
CA ARG A 658 16.96 -9.50 17.84
C ARG A 658 18.31 -9.16 17.21
N CYS A 659 19.20 -10.16 17.24
CA CYS A 659 20.29 -10.36 16.29
C CYS A 659 20.00 -11.68 15.53
N GLY A 660 19.45 -11.60 14.33
CA GLY A 660 18.92 -12.76 13.60
C GLY A 660 17.79 -13.44 14.37
N THR A 661 18.01 -14.68 14.78
CA THR A 661 17.11 -15.47 15.65
C THR A 661 17.30 -15.18 17.13
N TRP A 662 18.51 -14.80 17.57
CA TRP A 662 18.85 -14.51 18.97
C TRP A 662 17.99 -13.34 19.50
N PRO A 663 17.12 -13.54 20.51
CA PRO A 663 16.36 -12.46 21.12
C PRO A 663 17.23 -11.62 22.05
N GLU A 664 17.04 -10.30 22.00
CA GLU A 664 17.83 -9.26 22.67
C GLU A 664 17.01 -8.63 23.81
N TYR A 665 17.57 -8.60 25.02
CA TYR A 665 16.92 -8.08 26.23
C TYR A 665 17.75 -6.98 26.88
N GLN A 666 17.13 -5.84 27.17
CA GLN A 666 17.79 -4.62 27.68
C GLN A 666 17.12 -4.12 28.98
N PRO A 667 17.82 -3.31 29.80
CA PRO A 667 17.19 -2.62 30.94
C PRO A 667 16.10 -1.64 30.48
N SER A 668 15.31 -1.13 31.42
CA SER A 668 14.40 -0.01 31.15
C SER A 668 15.17 1.19 30.58
N GLY A 669 14.76 1.67 29.41
CA GLY A 669 15.47 2.72 28.67
C GLY A 669 14.86 2.97 27.29
N THR A 670 15.38 3.97 26.60
CA THR A 670 14.83 4.43 25.31
C THR A 670 15.48 3.71 24.13
N ILE A 671 14.68 3.00 23.32
CA ILE A 671 15.08 2.42 22.04
C ILE A 671 14.43 3.15 20.87
N ARG A 672 15.03 3.03 19.67
CA ARG A 672 14.43 3.53 18.42
C ARG A 672 14.31 2.43 17.38
N GLU A 673 13.19 2.48 16.67
CA GLU A 673 12.80 1.59 15.60
C GLU A 673 13.89 1.45 14.53
N ARG A 674 14.02 0.23 13.98
CA ARG A 674 15.13 -0.16 13.10
C ARG A 674 14.78 -0.08 11.60
N SER A 675 13.53 0.18 11.23
CA SER A 675 13.05 0.28 9.83
C SER A 675 11.81 1.19 9.73
N SER A 676 11.14 1.22 8.57
CA SER A 676 9.81 1.85 8.40
C SER A 676 8.64 0.85 8.31
N GLY A 677 8.90 -0.44 8.51
CA GLY A 677 7.92 -1.51 8.18
C GLY A 677 7.58 -1.63 6.67
N GLY A 678 8.20 -0.81 5.81
CA GLY A 678 7.79 -0.63 4.42
C GLY A 678 6.84 0.56 4.20
N LEU A 679 6.44 1.30 5.25
CA LEU A 679 5.59 2.48 5.12
C LEU A 679 6.27 3.59 4.31
N LEU A 680 7.59 3.73 4.40
CA LEU A 680 8.39 4.61 3.52
C LEU A 680 8.18 4.27 2.05
N VAL A 681 8.14 2.98 1.72
CA VAL A 681 7.93 2.48 0.36
C VAL A 681 6.52 2.77 -0.12
N VAL A 682 5.49 2.54 0.72
CA VAL A 682 4.10 2.84 0.37
C VAL A 682 3.90 4.35 0.18
N ALA A 683 4.43 5.16 1.10
CA ALA A 683 4.36 6.62 1.03
C ALA A 683 5.05 7.17 -0.22
N ALA A 684 6.26 6.71 -0.56
CA ALA A 684 6.96 7.17 -1.76
C ALA A 684 6.18 6.87 -3.06
N HIS A 685 5.69 5.64 -3.25
CA HIS A 685 4.90 5.30 -4.44
C HIS A 685 3.59 6.11 -4.50
N LYS A 686 2.87 6.23 -3.37
CA LYS A 686 1.61 7.00 -3.29
C LYS A 686 1.83 8.49 -3.53
N LEU A 687 2.95 9.05 -3.07
CA LEU A 687 3.35 10.43 -3.33
C LEU A 687 3.67 10.65 -4.81
N ALA A 688 4.42 9.74 -5.44
CA ALA A 688 4.75 9.80 -6.86
C ALA A 688 3.54 9.62 -7.80
N LEU A 689 2.50 8.87 -7.39
CA LEU A 689 1.23 8.81 -8.13
C LEU A 689 0.49 10.16 -8.15
N LEU A 690 0.60 10.97 -7.09
CA LEU A 690 0.07 12.33 -7.10
C LEU A 690 1.02 13.30 -7.82
N TYR A 691 2.33 13.17 -7.65
CA TYR A 691 3.34 14.09 -8.16
C TYR A 691 4.39 13.34 -9.01
N PRO A 692 4.09 12.99 -10.28
CA PRO A 692 4.94 12.10 -11.10
C PRO A 692 6.41 12.49 -11.22
N ALA A 693 6.72 13.80 -11.24
CA ALA A 693 8.09 14.32 -11.30
C ALA A 693 8.99 13.88 -10.11
N ILE A 694 8.41 13.42 -9.00
CA ILE A 694 9.17 12.88 -7.86
C ILE A 694 9.84 11.54 -8.20
N ALA A 695 9.41 10.83 -9.25
CA ALA A 695 10.07 9.62 -9.75
C ALA A 695 11.49 9.88 -10.31
N ASP A 696 11.76 11.09 -10.83
CA ASP A 696 13.10 11.46 -11.34
C ASP A 696 14.13 11.73 -10.25
N GLN A 697 13.67 12.18 -9.07
CA GLN A 697 14.50 12.43 -7.89
C GLN A 697 13.66 12.43 -6.60
N LEU A 698 13.60 11.30 -5.90
CA LEU A 698 13.03 11.25 -4.56
C LEU A 698 14.00 11.91 -3.57
N ARG A 699 13.48 12.66 -2.58
CA ARG A 699 14.25 13.31 -1.52
C ARG A 699 13.71 12.86 -0.17
N VAL A 700 14.52 12.14 0.60
CA VAL A 700 14.14 11.55 1.89
C VAL A 700 15.06 12.07 2.98
N ILE A 701 14.49 12.54 4.09
CA ILE A 701 15.23 12.80 5.33
C ILE A 701 14.89 11.69 6.32
N ILE A 702 15.90 11.03 6.91
CA ILE A 702 15.70 10.13 8.06
C ILE A 702 16.32 10.78 9.30
N HIS A 703 15.47 11.09 10.26
CA HIS A 703 15.84 11.84 11.45
C HIS A 703 16.31 10.89 12.57
N HIS A 704 17.62 10.90 12.85
CA HIS A 704 18.23 10.15 13.96
C HIS A 704 17.92 8.63 14.04
N PRO A 705 18.13 7.87 12.94
CA PRO A 705 17.97 6.41 12.97
C PRO A 705 18.89 5.76 14.00
N SER A 706 18.49 4.62 14.58
CA SER A 706 19.34 3.84 15.49
C SER A 706 20.39 3.01 14.75
N ARG A 707 20.02 2.48 13.58
CA ARG A 707 20.84 1.66 12.67
C ARG A 707 20.38 1.92 11.22
N LEU A 708 21.21 1.61 10.23
CA LEU A 708 20.89 1.83 8.81
C LEU A 708 20.47 0.55 8.08
N GLU A 709 20.87 -0.61 8.61
CA GLU A 709 20.71 -1.92 8.01
C GLU A 709 19.25 -2.21 7.60
N GLY A 710 18.26 -1.87 8.44
CA GLY A 710 16.84 -2.11 8.20
C GLY A 710 16.21 -1.26 7.09
N PHE A 711 16.82 -0.15 6.67
CA PHE A 711 16.35 0.64 5.52
C PHE A 711 16.79 0.05 4.16
N THR A 712 17.72 -0.92 4.17
CA THR A 712 18.24 -1.55 2.94
C THR A 712 17.13 -2.24 2.12
N ARG A 713 16.12 -2.81 2.80
CA ARG A 713 14.95 -3.46 2.17
C ARG A 713 14.05 -2.43 1.48
N ASP A 714 13.83 -1.29 2.14
CA ASP A 714 13.02 -0.19 1.62
C ASP A 714 13.69 0.45 0.39
N LEU A 715 14.99 0.79 0.50
CA LEU A 715 15.78 1.35 -0.61
C LEU A 715 15.84 0.39 -1.81
N ARG A 716 16.07 -0.91 -1.60
CA ARG A 716 16.04 -1.93 -2.65
C ARG A 716 14.70 -2.00 -3.40
N THR A 717 13.60 -1.71 -2.70
CA THR A 717 12.25 -1.72 -3.29
C THR A 717 11.95 -0.45 -4.09
N LEU A 718 12.54 0.69 -3.69
CA LEU A 718 12.40 1.97 -4.40
C LEU A 718 13.30 2.05 -5.65
N LEU A 719 14.53 1.56 -5.54
CA LEU A 719 15.52 1.49 -6.63
C LEU A 719 15.39 0.19 -7.45
N ALA A 720 14.22 -0.45 -7.47
CA ALA A 720 14.01 -1.69 -8.20
C ALA A 720 13.89 -1.43 -9.72
N PRO A 721 14.82 -1.91 -10.57
CA PRO A 721 14.88 -1.52 -11.99
C PRO A 721 13.75 -2.10 -12.86
N LYS A 722 12.87 -2.94 -12.29
CA LYS A 722 11.72 -3.53 -13.01
C LYS A 722 10.47 -2.71 -12.76
N ALA A 723 10.14 -1.83 -13.71
CA ALA A 723 8.83 -1.20 -13.78
C ALA A 723 7.72 -2.26 -13.74
N ARG A 724 6.80 -2.12 -12.78
CA ARG A 724 5.50 -2.79 -12.79
C ARG A 724 4.46 -1.74 -13.21
N PRO A 725 3.42 -2.06 -13.99
CA PRO A 725 2.46 -1.07 -14.47
C PRO A 725 1.82 -0.20 -13.37
N GLU A 726 1.72 -0.72 -12.14
CA GLU A 726 1.10 -0.05 -11.00
C GLU A 726 2.08 0.63 -10.02
N LYS A 727 3.40 0.61 -10.28
CA LYS A 727 4.42 1.17 -9.38
C LYS A 727 5.44 2.06 -10.12
N PRO A 728 5.51 3.38 -9.81
CA PRO A 728 6.57 4.23 -10.35
C PRO A 728 7.96 3.76 -9.90
N VAL A 729 8.93 3.79 -10.81
CA VAL A 729 10.35 3.47 -10.55
C VAL A 729 11.09 4.78 -10.24
N PHE A 730 11.86 4.80 -9.16
CA PHE A 730 12.65 5.97 -8.78
C PHE A 730 14.01 5.92 -9.46
N ARG A 731 14.30 6.89 -10.34
CA ARG A 731 15.58 6.97 -11.06
C ARG A 731 16.75 7.36 -10.16
N ARG A 732 16.50 8.20 -9.15
CA ARG A 732 17.48 8.66 -8.15
C ARG A 732 16.80 8.90 -6.81
N LEU A 733 17.51 8.60 -5.73
CA LEU A 733 17.10 8.83 -4.35
C LEU A 733 18.19 9.61 -3.62
N HIS A 734 17.84 10.81 -3.16
CA HIS A 734 18.68 11.65 -2.30
C HIS A 734 18.25 11.44 -0.84
N LEU A 735 19.19 11.01 0.00
CA LEU A 735 18.96 10.55 1.37
C LEU A 735 19.78 11.39 2.35
N THR A 736 19.12 12.22 3.14
CA THR A 736 19.76 12.98 4.23
C THR A 736 19.56 12.25 5.55
N LEU A 737 20.65 11.81 6.17
CA LEU A 737 20.67 11.21 7.50
C LEU A 737 21.06 12.27 8.53
N THR A 738 20.26 12.49 9.57
CA THR A 738 20.64 13.39 10.67
C THR A 738 21.10 12.62 11.90
N TYR A 739 22.19 13.02 12.54
CA TYR A 739 22.65 12.45 13.81
C TYR A 739 22.66 13.52 14.93
N PRO A 740 22.54 13.12 16.22
CA PRO A 740 22.42 14.07 17.31
C PRO A 740 23.66 14.96 17.47
N PRO A 741 23.55 16.17 18.04
CA PRO A 741 24.70 16.98 18.42
C PRO A 741 25.68 16.21 19.31
N GLY A 742 26.98 16.29 19.01
CA GLY A 742 28.03 15.47 19.63
C GLY A 742 28.07 14.00 19.19
N GLY A 743 27.12 13.55 18.36
CA GLY A 743 27.10 12.22 17.77
C GLY A 743 28.11 12.05 16.63
N ARG A 744 28.31 10.79 16.20
CA ARG A 744 29.14 10.45 15.03
C ARG A 744 28.27 10.17 13.80
N PRO A 745 28.76 10.45 12.58
CA PRO A 745 28.15 9.94 11.34
C PRO A 745 28.00 8.41 11.36
N PHE A 746 26.95 7.91 10.72
CA PHE A 746 26.65 6.49 10.62
C PHE A 746 27.56 5.79 9.59
N PRO A 747 28.09 4.59 9.89
CA PRO A 747 28.73 3.75 8.87
C PRO A 747 27.67 3.25 7.88
N LEU A 748 27.88 3.50 6.59
CA LEU A 748 26.91 3.07 5.56
C LEU A 748 26.95 1.53 5.37
N PRO A 749 25.79 0.86 5.14
CA PRO A 749 25.74 -0.54 4.77
C PRO A 749 26.49 -0.83 3.46
N ILE A 750 27.18 -1.98 3.39
CA ILE A 750 28.00 -2.37 2.23
C ILE A 750 27.10 -2.66 1.01
N GLU A 751 25.88 -3.11 1.29
CA GLU A 751 24.79 -3.36 0.35
C GLU A 751 24.44 -2.13 -0.50
N TRP A 752 24.70 -0.91 0.00
CA TRP A 752 24.39 0.35 -0.70
C TRP A 752 25.48 0.77 -1.69
N ALA A 753 26.65 0.11 -1.69
CA ALA A 753 27.82 0.50 -2.47
C ALA A 753 27.66 0.33 -4.00
N GLY A 754 26.64 -0.39 -4.48
CA GLY A 754 26.25 -0.40 -5.89
C GLY A 754 25.62 0.94 -6.27
N TRP A 755 24.44 1.20 -5.72
CA TRP A 755 23.65 2.42 -5.92
C TRP A 755 24.44 3.72 -5.71
N LEU A 756 25.37 3.75 -4.76
CA LEU A 756 26.28 4.88 -4.52
C LEU A 756 27.29 5.14 -5.66
N ARG A 757 27.77 4.09 -6.34
CA ARG A 757 28.67 4.22 -7.51
C ARG A 757 27.89 4.48 -8.80
N GLU A 758 26.70 3.92 -8.91
CA GLU A 758 25.80 4.07 -10.06
C GLU A 758 25.06 5.42 -10.07
N GLY A 759 25.09 6.16 -8.94
CA GLY A 759 24.44 7.47 -8.80
C GLY A 759 22.93 7.41 -8.56
N GLU A 760 22.38 6.19 -8.43
CA GLU A 760 20.98 5.93 -8.06
C GLU A 760 20.68 6.35 -6.61
N LEU A 761 21.66 6.22 -5.72
CA LEU A 761 21.58 6.67 -4.32
C LEU A 761 22.64 7.73 -4.05
N ILE A 762 22.23 8.85 -3.45
CA ILE A 762 23.11 9.90 -2.94
C ILE A 762 22.82 10.04 -1.45
N VAL A 763 23.85 9.91 -0.59
CA VAL A 763 23.69 10.00 0.87
C VAL A 763 24.47 11.19 1.43
N GLU A 764 23.76 12.07 2.12
CA GLU A 764 24.32 13.17 2.92
C GLU A 764 24.12 12.88 4.41
N GLN A 765 25.09 13.27 5.25
CA GLN A 765 24.99 13.12 6.70
C GLN A 765 25.22 14.47 7.39
N THR A 766 24.38 14.82 8.37
CA THR A 766 24.43 16.13 9.02
C THR A 766 24.14 16.06 10.52
N GLU A 767 24.97 16.71 11.32
CA GLU A 767 24.76 16.92 12.75
C GLU A 767 23.67 17.98 12.96
N ARG A 768 22.51 17.61 13.51
CA ARG A 768 21.38 18.54 13.73
C ARG A 768 20.52 18.13 14.92
N GLY A 769 20.40 19.00 15.92
CA GLY A 769 19.37 18.88 16.96
C GLY A 769 18.00 19.44 16.54
N ASP A 770 17.98 20.36 15.57
CA ASP A 770 16.76 20.96 14.99
C ASP A 770 16.78 20.80 13.47
N LEU A 771 15.67 20.29 12.91
CA LEU A 771 15.49 20.14 11.46
C LEU A 771 15.09 21.44 10.76
N ARG A 772 14.39 22.35 11.45
CA ARG A 772 13.70 23.50 10.85
C ARG A 772 14.60 24.37 9.95
N PRO A 773 15.82 24.78 10.35
CA PRO A 773 16.62 25.71 9.55
C PRO A 773 17.04 25.11 8.21
N GLY A 774 17.43 23.83 8.22
CA GLY A 774 17.94 23.17 7.02
C GLY A 774 16.87 22.57 6.10
N ILE A 775 15.66 22.30 6.62
CA ILE A 775 14.51 21.90 5.80
C ILE A 775 13.90 23.10 5.03
N GLN A 776 14.04 24.32 5.55
CA GLN A 776 13.72 25.53 4.79
C GLN A 776 14.70 25.78 3.62
N VAL A 777 15.98 25.45 3.79
CA VAL A 777 17.02 25.60 2.74
C VAL A 777 16.96 24.45 1.73
N ALA A 778 16.71 23.22 2.18
CA ALA A 778 16.66 22.02 1.35
C ALA A 778 15.37 21.23 1.65
N PRO A 779 14.22 21.61 1.03
CA PRO A 779 12.95 20.91 1.25
C PRO A 779 12.98 19.49 0.68
N ALA A 780 12.26 18.60 1.38
CA ALA A 780 12.22 17.16 1.10
C ALA A 780 10.84 16.67 0.66
N HIS A 781 10.82 15.59 -0.11
CA HIS A 781 9.58 14.94 -0.52
C HIS A 781 8.99 14.12 0.64
N LEU A 782 9.84 13.41 1.37
CA LEU A 782 9.49 12.67 2.58
C LEU A 782 10.43 13.01 3.75
N LEU A 783 9.88 13.17 4.94
CA LEU A 783 10.59 13.08 6.22
C LEU A 783 10.15 11.79 6.92
N LEU A 784 11.10 11.00 7.44
CA LEU A 784 10.85 9.89 8.34
C LEU A 784 11.47 10.19 9.70
N VAL A 785 10.65 10.12 10.75
CA VAL A 785 11.09 10.10 12.14
C VAL A 785 10.82 8.69 12.68
N PRO A 786 11.84 7.82 12.80
CA PRO A 786 11.67 6.47 13.33
C PRO A 786 11.07 6.50 14.73
N ALA A 787 10.17 5.56 15.02
CA ALA A 787 9.49 5.56 16.30
C ALA A 787 10.45 5.30 17.47
N THR A 788 10.17 5.97 18.58
CA THR A 788 10.96 5.90 19.80
C THR A 788 10.08 5.28 20.88
N TYR A 789 10.59 4.25 21.56
CA TYR A 789 9.87 3.52 22.61
C TYR A 789 10.72 3.47 23.87
N ARG A 790 10.07 3.63 25.01
CA ARG A 790 10.67 3.25 26.28
C ARG A 790 10.38 1.79 26.55
N ILE A 791 11.43 1.02 26.78
CA ILE A 791 11.36 -0.28 27.43
C ILE A 791 10.93 -0.02 28.88
N ASP A 792 9.77 -0.54 29.27
CA ASP A 792 9.30 -0.57 30.64
C ASP A 792 9.39 -2.00 31.18
N ASN A 793 10.34 -2.24 32.09
CA ASN A 793 10.32 -3.42 32.95
C ASN A 793 9.11 -3.32 33.89
N LEU A 794 8.21 -4.30 33.79
CA LEU A 794 6.99 -4.37 34.60
C LEU A 794 7.02 -5.58 35.54
N GLN A 795 6.21 -5.51 36.59
CA GLN A 795 5.95 -6.61 37.51
C GLN A 795 4.42 -6.81 37.52
N VAL A 796 3.96 -7.92 36.93
CA VAL A 796 2.53 -8.21 36.76
C VAL A 796 2.08 -9.26 37.77
N ALA A 797 0.79 -9.29 38.12
CA ALA A 797 0.25 -10.33 39.00
C ALA A 797 0.37 -11.71 38.32
N ARG A 798 0.73 -12.74 39.08
CA ARG A 798 0.79 -14.13 38.61
C ARG A 798 -0.62 -14.72 38.49
N GLU A 799 -0.97 -15.21 37.32
CA GLU A 799 -2.32 -15.72 37.02
C GLU A 799 -2.33 -16.67 35.81
N PRO A 800 -3.29 -17.63 35.72
CA PRO A 800 -3.39 -18.53 34.57
C PRO A 800 -3.71 -17.78 33.25
N SER A 801 -3.19 -18.30 32.13
CA SER A 801 -3.34 -17.75 30.79
C SER A 801 -3.15 -18.80 29.69
N SER A 802 -3.72 -18.54 28.52
CA SER A 802 -3.41 -19.30 27.30
C SER A 802 -2.13 -18.78 26.66
N LEU A 803 -1.07 -19.61 26.63
CA LEU A 803 0.17 -19.30 25.92
C LEU A 803 0.07 -19.69 24.44
N HIS A 804 0.64 -18.88 23.56
CA HIS A 804 0.58 -19.09 22.11
C HIS A 804 1.89 -18.67 21.41
N PRO A 805 2.46 -19.50 20.51
CA PRO A 805 3.79 -19.23 19.90
C PRO A 805 3.84 -18.03 18.95
N LEU A 806 2.69 -17.48 18.51
CA LEU A 806 2.62 -16.27 17.68
C LEU A 806 2.03 -15.05 18.42
N SER A 807 1.57 -15.19 19.68
CA SER A 807 0.89 -14.09 20.36
C SER A 807 1.00 -14.18 21.88
N LEU A 808 1.44 -13.10 22.49
CA LEU A 808 1.58 -13.00 23.94
C LEU A 808 0.24 -12.61 24.59
N PRO A 809 -0.15 -13.20 25.72
CA PRO A 809 -1.39 -12.85 26.40
C PRO A 809 -1.32 -11.41 26.94
N ARG A 810 -2.46 -10.69 26.85
CA ARG A 810 -2.61 -9.30 27.32
C ARG A 810 -3.93 -9.12 28.07
N ARG A 811 -4.06 -8.02 28.81
CA ARG A 811 -5.30 -7.57 29.47
C ARG A 811 -5.62 -6.14 29.05
N LEU A 812 -6.86 -5.89 28.62
CA LEU A 812 -7.38 -4.54 28.43
C LEU A 812 -7.86 -3.99 29.79
N ARG A 813 -7.57 -2.71 30.08
CA ARG A 813 -7.96 -2.06 31.34
C ARG A 813 -8.12 -0.55 31.21
N TYR A 814 -8.79 0.08 32.17
CA TYR A 814 -8.89 1.54 32.28
C TYR A 814 -8.11 2.06 33.50
N GLN A 815 -7.23 3.05 33.30
CA GLN A 815 -6.53 3.72 34.39
C GLN A 815 -7.39 4.88 34.91
N THR A 816 -8.25 4.64 35.90
CA THR A 816 -9.18 5.64 36.45
C THR A 816 -8.53 6.97 36.84
N TYR A 817 -7.32 6.97 37.41
CA TYR A 817 -6.58 8.19 37.77
C TYR A 817 -5.90 8.92 36.59
N ARG A 818 -5.79 8.27 35.42
CA ARG A 818 -5.18 8.84 34.20
C ARG A 818 -6.16 8.93 33.02
N GLU A 819 -7.44 8.64 33.28
CA GLU A 819 -8.57 8.71 32.35
C GLU A 819 -8.22 8.21 30.93
N ARG A 820 -7.70 6.98 30.87
CA ARG A 820 -7.22 6.36 29.63
C ARG A 820 -7.24 4.83 29.66
N PRO A 821 -7.49 4.17 28.51
CA PRO A 821 -7.27 2.75 28.37
C PRO A 821 -5.77 2.38 28.36
N ILE A 822 -5.48 1.17 28.81
CA ILE A 822 -4.18 0.50 28.71
C ILE A 822 -4.37 -0.94 28.22
N LEU A 823 -3.35 -1.47 27.56
CA LEU A 823 -3.24 -2.87 27.20
C LEU A 823 -1.99 -3.44 27.89
N GLU A 824 -2.16 -3.93 29.10
CA GLU A 824 -1.04 -4.42 29.93
C GLU A 824 -0.65 -5.86 29.56
N PRO A 825 0.64 -6.24 29.71
CA PRO A 825 1.04 -7.64 29.70
C PRO A 825 0.27 -8.45 30.74
N ARG A 826 -0.21 -9.63 30.34
CA ARG A 826 -0.72 -10.64 31.27
C ARG A 826 0.42 -11.59 31.66
N SER A 827 0.27 -12.27 32.79
CA SER A 827 1.19 -13.33 33.22
C SER A 827 1.34 -14.40 32.12
N GLN A 828 2.52 -15.02 32.07
CA GLN A 828 2.90 -16.07 31.13
C GLN A 828 2.87 -17.46 31.76
N GLN A 829 2.11 -17.64 32.85
CA GLN A 829 1.76 -18.95 33.37
C GLN A 829 0.65 -19.57 32.55
N SER A 830 0.73 -20.88 32.33
CA SER A 830 -0.32 -21.63 31.64
C SER A 830 -1.10 -22.50 32.60
N ASP A 831 -2.39 -22.61 32.32
CA ASP A 831 -3.34 -23.58 32.88
C ASP A 831 -2.80 -25.02 32.79
N ASP A 832 -2.05 -25.34 31.72
CA ASP A 832 -1.26 -26.58 31.62
C ASP A 832 0.19 -26.33 32.09
N THR A 833 0.38 -26.37 33.41
CA THR A 833 1.70 -26.20 34.04
C THR A 833 2.71 -27.30 33.70
N LYS A 834 2.27 -28.41 33.09
CA LYS A 834 3.15 -29.51 32.70
C LYS A 834 3.70 -29.34 31.29
N ARG A 835 2.94 -28.74 30.36
CA ARG A 835 3.36 -28.62 28.96
C ARG A 835 4.40 -27.52 28.69
N TYR A 836 4.47 -26.48 29.52
CA TYR A 836 5.19 -25.25 29.17
C TYR A 836 6.28 -24.83 30.18
N PRO A 837 7.50 -24.46 29.73
CA PRO A 837 8.62 -24.15 30.63
C PRO A 837 8.53 -22.78 31.32
N PHE A 838 7.70 -21.85 30.80
CA PHE A 838 7.60 -20.47 31.30
C PHE A 838 7.07 -20.36 32.74
N GLY A 839 6.13 -21.23 33.13
CA GLY A 839 5.56 -21.22 34.49
C GLY A 839 6.62 -21.51 35.56
N ALA A 840 7.42 -22.56 35.34
CA ALA A 840 8.52 -22.95 36.22
C ALA A 840 9.65 -21.92 36.25
N PHE A 841 10.01 -21.36 35.09
CA PHE A 841 10.97 -20.25 34.98
C PHE A 841 10.51 -19.03 35.79
N HIS A 842 9.26 -18.59 35.61
CA HIS A 842 8.72 -17.42 36.30
C HIS A 842 8.49 -17.63 37.80
N GLU A 843 8.15 -18.85 38.26
CA GLU A 843 8.14 -19.20 39.69
C GLU A 843 9.54 -19.09 40.30
N LEU A 844 10.56 -19.65 39.64
CA LEU A 844 11.95 -19.57 40.15
C LEU A 844 12.45 -18.12 40.20
N VAL A 845 12.22 -17.37 39.13
CA VAL A 845 12.61 -15.96 39.00
C VAL A 845 11.87 -15.06 39.98
N SER A 846 10.57 -15.26 40.21
CA SER A 846 9.78 -14.44 41.15
C SER A 846 10.23 -14.66 42.60
N ARG A 847 10.51 -15.91 42.97
CA ARG A 847 11.07 -16.28 44.27
C ARG A 847 12.47 -15.69 44.48
N PHE A 848 13.36 -15.85 43.50
CA PHE A 848 14.72 -15.30 43.55
C PHE A 848 14.70 -13.76 43.62
N GLY A 849 13.80 -13.10 42.89
CA GLY A 849 13.54 -11.66 42.98
C GLY A 849 12.83 -11.19 44.26
N GLY A 850 12.44 -12.10 45.16
CA GLY A 850 11.78 -11.79 46.43
C GLY A 850 10.32 -11.34 46.30
N ARG A 851 9.63 -11.72 45.23
CA ARG A 851 8.26 -11.30 44.87
C ARG A 851 7.42 -12.48 44.37
N PRO A 852 7.16 -13.52 45.19
CA PRO A 852 6.58 -14.79 44.73
C PRO A 852 5.22 -14.66 44.04
N ASP A 853 4.44 -13.61 44.30
CA ASP A 853 3.13 -13.33 43.70
C ASP A 853 3.18 -12.48 42.41
N GLN A 854 4.38 -12.05 41.98
CA GLN A 854 4.59 -11.19 40.80
C GLN A 854 5.47 -11.86 39.75
N GLU A 855 5.28 -11.47 38.48
CA GLU A 855 6.04 -11.97 37.34
C GLU A 855 6.80 -10.84 36.66
N ALA A 856 8.08 -11.06 36.35
CA ALA A 856 8.90 -10.15 35.58
C ALA A 856 8.44 -10.12 34.11
N SER A 857 7.98 -8.95 33.66
CA SER A 857 7.40 -8.77 32.32
C SER A 857 7.95 -7.52 31.63
N GLY A 858 7.69 -7.40 30.33
CA GLY A 858 8.19 -6.33 29.47
C GLY A 858 7.10 -5.69 28.64
N MET A 859 7.14 -4.36 28.54
CA MET A 859 6.26 -3.55 27.69
C MET A 859 7.08 -2.49 26.94
N LEU A 860 6.70 -2.23 25.69
CA LEU A 860 7.22 -1.13 24.89
C LEU A 860 6.19 -0.01 24.88
N THR A 861 6.51 1.10 25.55
CA THR A 861 5.67 2.30 25.62
C THR A 861 6.16 3.31 24.57
N PRO A 862 5.35 3.72 23.57
CA PRO A 862 5.73 4.80 22.66
C PRO A 862 6.07 6.07 23.43
N GLU A 863 7.23 6.67 23.14
CA GLU A 863 7.60 7.98 23.69
C GLU A 863 6.99 9.11 22.86
N VAL A 864 6.63 10.21 23.53
CA VAL A 864 6.17 11.43 22.86
C VAL A 864 7.37 12.06 22.15
N PRO A 865 7.39 12.19 20.81
CA PRO A 865 8.52 12.83 20.14
C PRO A 865 8.45 14.36 20.31
N PRO A 866 9.58 15.09 20.15
CA PRO A 866 9.67 16.52 20.46
C PRO A 866 8.57 17.40 19.85
N GLU A 867 8.03 18.31 20.66
CA GLU A 867 6.91 19.22 20.36
C GLU A 867 7.07 20.08 19.09
N HIS A 868 8.30 20.24 18.59
CA HIS A 868 8.59 20.99 17.37
C HIS A 868 8.43 20.19 16.07
N LEU A 869 8.30 18.85 16.12
CA LEU A 869 8.23 18.04 14.90
C LEU A 869 7.00 18.32 14.01
N PRO A 870 5.78 18.58 14.55
CA PRO A 870 4.64 19.02 13.73
C PRO A 870 4.85 20.37 13.00
N THR A 871 5.77 21.24 13.45
CA THR A 871 6.12 22.49 12.73
C THR A 871 7.15 22.28 11.61
N VAL A 872 7.85 21.14 11.60
CA VAL A 872 8.81 20.78 10.52
C VAL A 872 8.10 20.49 9.19
N LEU A 873 6.79 20.19 9.21
CA LEU A 873 5.98 19.92 8.00
C LEU A 873 6.05 21.02 6.94
N THR A 874 6.37 22.26 7.34
CA THR A 874 6.42 23.45 6.48
C THR A 874 7.42 23.36 5.32
N GLY A 875 8.45 22.51 5.39
CA GLY A 875 9.39 22.24 4.28
C GLY A 875 9.40 20.79 3.79
N THR A 876 8.33 20.04 4.06
CA THR A 876 8.15 18.66 3.59
C THR A 876 6.82 18.51 2.85
N VAL A 877 6.72 17.58 1.89
CA VAL A 877 5.39 17.26 1.33
C VAL A 877 4.61 16.39 2.30
N TRP A 878 5.12 15.20 2.61
CA TRP A 878 4.59 14.32 3.67
C TRP A 878 5.68 14.02 4.72
N ALA A 879 5.24 13.80 5.96
CA ALA A 879 6.08 13.24 7.01
C ALA A 879 5.49 11.94 7.54
N ILE A 880 6.37 10.98 7.81
CA ILE A 880 6.08 9.72 8.48
C ILE A 880 6.58 9.89 9.91
N LEU A 881 5.64 9.95 10.85
CA LEU A 881 5.90 10.19 12.27
C LEU A 881 5.45 8.98 13.11
N PRO A 882 5.99 8.81 14.34
CA PRO A 882 5.52 7.78 15.26
C PRO A 882 4.03 8.00 15.58
N GLU A 883 3.22 6.96 15.68
CA GLU A 883 1.79 7.12 15.97
C GLU A 883 1.59 7.58 17.42
N HIS A 884 1.20 8.85 17.56
CA HIS A 884 0.84 9.49 18.82
C HIS A 884 -0.38 10.39 18.59
N PRO A 885 -1.24 10.64 19.59
CA PRO A 885 -2.27 11.68 19.50
C PRO A 885 -1.61 13.08 19.44
N TYR A 886 -1.21 13.50 18.24
CA TYR A 886 -0.92 14.90 17.95
C TYR A 886 -2.24 15.62 17.65
N PRO A 887 -2.50 16.81 18.23
CA PRO A 887 -3.59 17.65 17.77
C PRO A 887 -3.24 18.23 16.39
N LEU A 888 -3.70 17.56 15.33
CA LEU A 888 -3.51 18.03 13.94
C LEU A 888 -4.29 19.32 13.72
N SER A 889 -3.61 20.37 13.27
CA SER A 889 -4.26 21.64 12.90
C SER A 889 -5.25 21.46 11.75
N ASP A 890 -6.14 22.42 11.51
CA ASP A 890 -7.10 22.32 10.41
C ASP A 890 -6.47 22.36 9.01
N GLU A 891 -5.21 22.81 8.89
CA GLU A 891 -4.42 22.75 7.65
C GLU A 891 -3.78 21.38 7.42
N GLN A 892 -3.52 20.64 8.50
CA GLN A 892 -2.93 19.31 8.48
C GLN A 892 -3.98 18.22 8.21
N LEU A 893 -3.55 17.13 7.57
CA LEU A 893 -4.33 15.90 7.43
C LEU A 893 -3.43 14.71 7.75
N ALA A 894 -3.96 13.73 8.50
CA ALA A 894 -3.48 12.37 8.41
C ALA A 894 -3.93 11.76 7.08
N LEU A 895 -3.08 10.89 6.52
CA LEU A 895 -3.28 10.24 5.23
C LEU A 895 -3.28 8.71 5.34
N LYS A 896 -2.57 8.17 6.33
CA LYS A 896 -2.63 6.78 6.75
C LYS A 896 -2.18 6.68 8.19
N HIS A 897 -2.89 5.87 8.96
CA HIS A 897 -2.41 5.29 10.21
C HIS A 897 -1.86 3.88 9.92
N ASP A 898 -0.65 3.56 10.37
CA ASP A 898 -0.23 2.17 10.57
C ASP A 898 -0.42 1.80 12.04
N THR A 899 -1.24 0.78 12.30
CA THR A 899 -1.79 0.51 13.63
C THR A 899 -1.18 -0.76 14.24
N THR A 900 0.07 -1.04 13.92
CA THR A 900 0.83 -2.06 14.64
C THR A 900 1.18 -1.53 16.04
N GLN A 901 1.66 -2.37 16.97
CA GLN A 901 2.28 -1.85 18.20
C GLN A 901 3.55 -1.01 17.94
N HIS A 902 4.03 -0.98 16.70
CA HIS A 902 5.08 -0.08 16.22
C HIS A 902 4.55 1.05 15.31
N GLY A 903 3.28 1.41 15.48
CA GLY A 903 2.55 2.28 14.56
C GLY A 903 3.25 3.58 14.17
N GLN A 904 3.14 3.91 12.89
CA GLN A 904 3.59 5.16 12.28
C GLN A 904 2.44 5.77 11.50
N MET A 905 2.24 7.08 11.59
CA MET A 905 1.26 7.81 10.78
C MET A 905 1.95 8.62 9.67
N VAL A 906 1.32 8.67 8.50
CA VAL A 906 1.71 9.59 7.42
C VAL A 906 0.81 10.81 7.47
N ILE A 907 1.41 11.99 7.63
CA ILE A 907 0.70 13.27 7.71
C ILE A 907 1.22 14.26 6.67
N THR A 908 0.40 15.25 6.32
CA THR A 908 0.78 16.35 5.43
C THR A 908 0.22 17.70 5.89
N GLY A 909 1.02 18.76 5.74
CA GLY A 909 0.53 20.15 5.76
C GLY A 909 -0.01 20.63 4.41
N GLN A 910 0.21 19.88 3.32
CA GLN A 910 -0.15 20.26 1.95
C GLN A 910 -1.51 19.66 1.53
N GLY A 911 -2.44 19.52 2.49
CA GLY A 911 -3.71 18.81 2.33
C GLY A 911 -4.71 19.41 1.34
N ARG A 912 -4.40 20.54 0.69
CA ARG A 912 -5.31 21.23 -0.25
C ARG A 912 -5.79 20.32 -1.38
N ARG A 913 -4.91 19.54 -2.02
CA ARG A 913 -5.29 18.69 -3.17
C ARG A 913 -6.32 17.61 -2.79
N PHE A 914 -6.26 17.08 -1.57
CA PHE A 914 -7.29 16.17 -1.04
C PHE A 914 -8.62 16.89 -0.85
N ARG A 915 -8.61 18.07 -0.23
CA ARG A 915 -9.82 18.90 -0.01
C ARG A 915 -10.50 19.26 -1.32
N ASP A 916 -9.74 19.80 -2.27
CA ASP A 916 -10.26 20.26 -3.57
C ASP A 916 -10.86 19.08 -4.37
N ARG A 917 -10.21 17.90 -4.39
CA ARG A 917 -10.75 16.70 -5.07
C ARG A 917 -11.95 16.10 -4.34
N VAL A 918 -11.88 15.87 -3.03
CA VAL A 918 -12.99 15.27 -2.25
C VAL A 918 -14.22 16.18 -2.28
N LYS A 919 -14.04 17.50 -2.21
CA LYS A 919 -15.13 18.46 -2.42
C LYS A 919 -15.80 18.26 -3.79
N TRP A 920 -15.03 18.32 -4.89
CA TRP A 920 -15.57 18.18 -6.24
C TRP A 920 -16.37 16.88 -6.42
N MET A 921 -15.86 15.77 -5.86
CA MET A 921 -16.50 14.45 -5.92
C MET A 921 -17.80 14.36 -5.12
N LEU A 922 -17.86 14.96 -3.92
CA LEU A 922 -19.08 15.04 -3.12
C LEU A 922 -20.14 15.93 -3.80
N GLU A 923 -19.71 17.00 -4.47
CA GLU A 923 -20.57 17.85 -5.30
C GLU A 923 -21.12 17.10 -6.53
N GLN A 924 -20.40 16.11 -7.10
CA GLN A 924 -20.93 15.20 -8.14
C GLN A 924 -21.98 14.19 -7.61
N MET A 925 -22.29 14.20 -6.32
CA MET A 925 -23.23 13.28 -5.66
C MET A 925 -24.35 14.02 -4.89
N ASP A 926 -24.60 15.31 -5.21
CA ASP A 926 -25.54 16.20 -4.50
C ASP A 926 -25.24 16.47 -3.01
N TYR A 927 -24.07 16.07 -2.51
CA TYR A 927 -23.61 16.25 -1.12
C TYR A 927 -22.63 17.44 -0.99
N VAL A 928 -23.11 18.67 -1.21
CA VAL A 928 -22.26 19.88 -1.13
C VAL A 928 -21.69 20.05 0.30
N PRO A 929 -20.38 19.92 0.55
CA PRO A 929 -19.82 20.00 1.90
C PRO A 929 -19.74 21.45 2.37
N LYS A 930 -20.04 21.71 3.66
CA LYS A 930 -19.86 23.04 4.25
C LYS A 930 -18.37 23.38 4.29
N SER A 931 -18.03 24.63 3.97
CA SER A 931 -16.63 25.09 3.86
C SER A 931 -15.84 24.96 5.15
N ASP A 932 -16.50 25.03 6.32
CA ASP A 932 -15.90 24.84 7.64
C ASP A 932 -15.91 23.37 8.13
N LYS A 933 -16.59 22.46 7.42
CA LYS A 933 -16.75 21.04 7.81
C LYS A 933 -16.06 20.04 6.88
N LEU A 934 -15.56 20.46 5.71
CA LEU A 934 -14.81 19.58 4.81
C LEU A 934 -13.60 18.93 5.51
N THR A 935 -12.90 19.66 6.39
CA THR A 935 -11.80 19.10 7.21
C THR A 935 -12.31 18.05 8.20
N THR A 936 -13.46 18.30 8.84
CA THR A 936 -14.10 17.36 9.77
C THR A 936 -14.53 16.08 9.05
N LEU A 937 -15.14 16.21 7.87
CA LEU A 937 -15.50 15.07 7.03
C LEU A 937 -14.26 14.27 6.57
N LEU A 938 -13.17 14.92 6.19
CA LEU A 938 -11.90 14.23 5.88
C LEU A 938 -11.33 13.47 7.09
N ARG A 939 -11.37 14.06 8.30
CA ARG A 939 -10.97 13.37 9.54
C ARG A 939 -11.86 12.17 9.85
N HIS A 940 -13.17 12.27 9.62
CA HIS A 940 -14.09 11.13 9.74
C HIS A 940 -13.76 10.03 8.71
N LEU A 941 -13.53 10.39 7.44
CA LEU A 941 -13.19 9.43 6.38
C LEU A 941 -11.83 8.73 6.61
N ASP A 942 -10.89 9.37 7.31
CA ASP A 942 -9.60 8.77 7.67
C ASP A 942 -9.70 7.84 8.90
N GLY A 943 -10.57 8.17 9.87
CA GLY A 943 -10.89 7.29 11.00
C GLY A 943 -11.78 6.08 10.61
N VAL A 944 -12.57 6.21 9.55
CA VAL A 944 -13.45 5.15 9.03
C VAL A 944 -12.67 4.18 8.12
N GLY A 945 -11.87 3.34 8.76
CA GLY A 945 -11.11 2.25 8.14
C GLY A 945 -9.66 2.60 7.81
N GLN A 946 -8.73 1.81 8.35
CA GLN A 946 -7.28 2.10 8.40
C GLN A 946 -6.54 2.29 7.07
N THR A 947 -7.19 2.03 5.94
CA THR A 947 -6.59 2.35 4.64
C THR A 947 -6.48 3.87 4.45
N GLY A 948 -7.23 4.67 5.24
CA GLY A 948 -7.11 6.12 5.36
C GLY A 948 -7.34 6.87 4.06
N LEU A 949 -6.94 8.13 4.00
CA LEU A 949 -6.96 8.88 2.73
C LEU A 949 -5.97 8.30 1.68
N PHE A 950 -5.03 7.43 2.09
CA PHE A 950 -4.19 6.63 1.19
C PHE A 950 -5.00 5.66 0.32
N HIS A 951 -6.19 5.21 0.73
CA HIS A 951 -7.07 4.39 -0.10
C HIS A 951 -7.55 5.14 -1.35
N LEU A 952 -7.80 6.45 -1.19
CA LEU A 952 -8.26 7.32 -2.27
C LEU A 952 -7.22 7.46 -3.39
N ILE A 953 -5.92 7.32 -3.11
CA ILE A 953 -4.87 7.44 -4.12
C ILE A 953 -4.77 6.16 -4.96
N SER A 954 -4.86 6.27 -6.29
CA SER A 954 -4.86 5.13 -7.20
C SER A 954 -4.03 5.37 -8.46
N SER A 955 -3.39 4.31 -8.96
CA SER A 955 -2.73 4.27 -10.27
C SER A 955 -3.69 4.04 -11.45
N LYS A 956 -4.97 3.73 -11.16
CA LYS A 956 -6.00 3.42 -12.17
C LYS A 956 -6.74 4.63 -12.73
N ASP A 957 -6.51 5.82 -12.16
CA ASP A 957 -7.15 7.08 -12.55
C ASP A 957 -6.08 8.15 -12.86
N PRO A 958 -6.14 8.85 -14.01
CA PRO A 958 -5.13 9.85 -14.39
C PRO A 958 -4.95 11.03 -13.41
N SER A 959 -5.93 11.33 -12.56
CA SER A 959 -5.82 12.38 -11.52
C SER A 959 -5.01 11.94 -10.30
N GLY A 960 -4.75 10.63 -10.19
CA GLY A 960 -4.20 9.96 -9.02
C GLY A 960 -5.23 9.60 -7.95
N PHE A 961 -6.53 9.83 -8.16
CA PHE A 961 -7.61 9.59 -7.17
C PHE A 961 -8.70 8.64 -7.67
N SER A 962 -9.22 7.77 -6.81
CA SER A 962 -10.24 6.75 -7.13
C SER A 962 -11.64 7.17 -6.70
N ASP A 963 -12.54 7.32 -7.67
CA ASP A 963 -13.95 7.67 -7.42
C ASP A 963 -14.75 6.57 -6.72
N THR A 964 -14.41 5.31 -6.99
CA THR A 964 -15.00 4.16 -6.29
C THR A 964 -14.55 4.12 -4.82
N ALA A 965 -13.30 4.49 -4.53
CA ALA A 965 -12.74 4.48 -3.18
C ALA A 965 -13.45 5.50 -2.26
N LEU A 966 -13.68 6.73 -2.73
CA LEU A 966 -14.40 7.73 -1.93
C LEU A 966 -15.87 7.34 -1.73
N LYS A 967 -16.53 6.77 -2.74
CA LYS A 967 -17.92 6.28 -2.61
C LYS A 967 -18.02 5.18 -1.55
N GLY A 968 -17.05 4.26 -1.51
CA GLY A 968 -16.91 3.27 -0.45
C GLY A 968 -16.74 3.90 0.93
N GLN A 969 -15.71 4.73 1.13
CA GLN A 969 -15.43 5.36 2.43
C GLN A 969 -16.57 6.28 2.92
N PHE A 970 -17.22 7.02 2.02
CA PHE A 970 -18.36 7.87 2.38
C PHE A 970 -19.59 7.04 2.75
N GLY A 971 -19.88 5.96 2.01
CA GLY A 971 -20.93 5.00 2.38
C GLY A 971 -20.66 4.35 3.74
N LEU A 972 -19.41 3.97 4.01
CA LEU A 972 -18.99 3.39 5.28
C LEU A 972 -19.10 4.38 6.46
N ALA A 973 -18.78 5.65 6.25
CA ALA A 973 -18.92 6.70 7.28
C ALA A 973 -20.40 7.04 7.57
N VAL A 974 -21.27 6.96 6.56
CA VAL A 974 -22.72 7.08 6.70
C VAL A 974 -23.29 5.86 7.45
N ALA A 975 -22.85 4.65 7.11
CA ALA A 975 -23.26 3.42 7.77
C ALA A 975 -22.86 3.38 9.26
N LEU A 976 -21.65 3.82 9.60
CA LEU A 976 -21.20 3.95 10.99
C LEU A 976 -22.12 4.90 11.78
N ARG A 977 -22.36 6.12 11.26
CA ARG A 977 -23.26 7.10 11.89
C ARG A 977 -24.69 6.58 12.03
N TRP A 978 -25.19 5.82 11.06
CA TRP A 978 -26.50 5.18 11.14
C TRP A 978 -26.51 4.15 12.29
N TYR A 979 -25.49 3.28 12.38
CA TYR A 979 -25.40 2.24 13.40
C TYR A 979 -25.30 2.82 14.83
N GLU A 980 -24.47 3.85 15.02
CA GLU A 980 -24.33 4.57 16.30
C GLU A 980 -25.65 5.21 16.76
N GLN A 981 -26.45 5.74 15.83
CA GLN A 981 -27.74 6.38 16.16
C GLN A 981 -28.92 5.40 16.31
N ASN A 982 -28.88 4.25 15.64
CA ASN A 982 -30.04 3.34 15.52
C ASN A 982 -29.92 2.02 16.29
N GLU A 983 -28.71 1.48 16.46
CA GLU A 983 -28.48 0.20 17.14
C GLU A 983 -27.61 0.40 18.41
N ALA A 984 -26.47 1.09 18.30
CA ALA A 984 -25.53 1.33 19.40
C ALA A 984 -25.83 2.60 20.22
N LYS A 985 -27.11 2.82 20.58
CA LYS A 985 -27.59 4.02 21.30
C LYS A 985 -27.03 4.20 22.71
N SER A 986 -26.45 3.14 23.27
CA SER A 986 -25.76 3.15 24.56
C SER A 986 -24.32 3.66 24.38
N PRO A 987 -23.78 4.51 25.25
CA PRO A 987 -22.36 4.90 25.19
C PRO A 987 -21.41 3.72 25.38
N TYR A 988 -21.90 2.60 25.91
CA TYR A 988 -21.17 1.37 26.16
C TYR A 988 -21.02 0.51 24.90
N HIS A 989 -20.32 1.04 23.89
CA HIS A 989 -19.99 0.34 22.66
C HIS A 989 -18.59 0.67 22.12
N VAL A 990 -18.11 -0.17 21.20
CA VAL A 990 -16.95 0.09 20.34
C VAL A 990 -17.26 -0.44 18.93
N VAL A 991 -16.81 0.27 17.90
CA VAL A 991 -16.84 -0.21 16.50
C VAL A 991 -15.42 -0.28 15.96
N LEU A 992 -15.11 -1.37 15.26
CA LEU A 992 -13.78 -1.71 14.75
C LEU A 992 -13.87 -1.97 13.24
N SER A 993 -12.82 -1.63 12.49
CA SER A 993 -12.80 -1.89 11.04
C SER A 993 -12.19 -3.26 10.78
N LEU A 994 -12.96 -4.16 10.18
CA LEU A 994 -12.48 -5.50 9.87
C LEU A 994 -11.57 -5.54 8.64
N ASP A 995 -11.37 -4.42 7.95
CA ASP A 995 -10.42 -4.30 6.84
C ASP A 995 -8.99 -3.88 7.29
N SER A 996 -8.77 -3.71 8.60
CA SER A 996 -7.48 -3.35 9.22
C SER A 996 -6.37 -4.39 9.03
N ALA A 997 -5.11 -3.99 9.22
CA ALA A 997 -3.98 -4.93 9.18
C ALA A 997 -4.05 -5.97 10.32
N LEU A 998 -4.51 -5.56 11.49
CA LEU A 998 -4.74 -6.47 12.61
C LEU A 998 -5.92 -7.40 12.35
N ALA A 999 -7.04 -6.89 11.83
CA ALA A 999 -8.18 -7.70 11.42
C ALA A 999 -7.78 -8.74 10.36
N ARG A 1000 -7.04 -8.35 9.31
CA ARG A 1000 -6.52 -9.30 8.31
C ARG A 1000 -5.80 -10.48 8.94
N ARG A 1001 -4.96 -10.24 9.95
CA ARG A 1001 -4.16 -11.24 10.68
C ARG A 1001 -4.93 -12.15 11.64
N TRP A 1002 -6.19 -11.86 12.00
CA TRP A 1002 -7.03 -12.80 12.78
C TRP A 1002 -8.26 -13.32 12.01
N LEU A 1003 -8.76 -12.57 11.03
CA LEU A 1003 -9.77 -12.97 10.05
C LEU A 1003 -9.24 -13.89 8.96
N CYS A 1004 -8.02 -14.37 9.12
CA CYS A 1004 -7.45 -15.43 8.33
C CYS A 1004 -8.35 -16.67 8.32
N LYS A 1005 -8.37 -17.39 7.19
CA LYS A 1005 -8.91 -18.75 7.10
C LYS A 1005 -10.44 -18.84 7.26
N ARG A 1006 -11.17 -18.00 6.54
CA ARG A 1006 -12.63 -18.08 6.35
C ARG A 1006 -12.96 -18.86 5.07
N GLU A 1007 -14.20 -19.33 4.94
CA GLU A 1007 -14.62 -20.15 3.78
C GLU A 1007 -14.65 -19.34 2.48
N THR A 1008 -14.81 -18.01 2.57
CA THR A 1008 -14.52 -17.06 1.51
C THR A 1008 -13.42 -16.08 1.94
N ASN A 1009 -12.63 -15.58 0.97
CA ASN A 1009 -11.60 -14.56 1.24
C ASN A 1009 -12.17 -13.15 1.51
N GLN A 1010 -13.45 -12.93 1.18
CA GLN A 1010 -14.10 -11.61 1.23
C GLN A 1010 -14.49 -11.22 2.66
N ARG A 1011 -14.25 -9.98 3.09
CA ARG A 1011 -14.51 -9.51 4.47
C ARG A 1011 -15.72 -8.61 4.54
N THR A 1012 -16.49 -8.78 5.62
CA THR A 1012 -17.44 -7.80 6.14
C THR A 1012 -16.68 -6.54 6.59
N ASP A 1013 -17.24 -5.35 6.39
CA ASP A 1013 -16.53 -4.08 6.63
C ASP A 1013 -16.25 -3.74 8.12
N LEU A 1014 -17.21 -3.95 9.04
CA LEU A 1014 -17.11 -3.53 10.46
C LEU A 1014 -17.53 -4.61 11.47
N LEU A 1015 -17.04 -4.45 12.70
CA LEU A 1015 -17.43 -5.21 13.90
C LEU A 1015 -17.89 -4.23 14.98
N GLY A 1016 -19.17 -4.28 15.34
CA GLY A 1016 -19.70 -3.63 16.53
C GLY A 1016 -19.63 -4.56 17.74
N ILE A 1017 -19.26 -4.04 18.90
CA ILE A 1017 -19.44 -4.71 20.20
C ILE A 1017 -20.14 -3.71 21.12
N ARG A 1018 -21.35 -4.04 21.57
CA ARG A 1018 -22.19 -3.14 22.38
C ARG A 1018 -22.87 -3.84 23.54
N TYR A 1019 -23.19 -3.04 24.55
CA TYR A 1019 -23.95 -3.41 25.75
C TYR A 1019 -25.33 -2.75 25.69
N ASP A 1020 -26.40 -3.55 25.76
CA ASP A 1020 -27.78 -3.01 25.69
C ASP A 1020 -28.26 -2.44 27.04
N SER A 1021 -29.51 -1.95 27.08
CA SER A 1021 -30.12 -1.37 28.28
C SER A 1021 -30.55 -2.37 29.36
N GLU A 1022 -30.52 -3.67 29.05
CA GLU A 1022 -30.83 -4.77 29.99
C GLU A 1022 -29.55 -5.43 30.54
N GLY A 1023 -28.41 -5.16 29.91
CA GLY A 1023 -27.09 -5.67 30.27
C GLY A 1023 -26.62 -6.87 29.44
N ASN A 1024 -27.27 -7.13 28.29
CA ASN A 1024 -26.83 -8.17 27.37
C ASN A 1024 -25.71 -7.65 26.46
N TRP A 1025 -24.71 -8.50 26.20
CA TRP A 1025 -23.70 -8.23 25.18
C TRP A 1025 -24.20 -8.60 23.78
N HIS A 1026 -23.96 -7.72 22.82
CA HIS A 1026 -24.18 -7.98 21.40
C HIS A 1026 -22.87 -7.75 20.63
N VAL A 1027 -22.55 -8.71 19.78
CA VAL A 1027 -21.51 -8.59 18.76
C VAL A 1027 -22.23 -8.51 17.42
N ASP A 1028 -22.07 -7.39 16.72
CA ASP A 1028 -22.75 -7.12 15.46
C ASP A 1028 -21.72 -7.17 14.33
N LEU A 1029 -21.89 -8.11 13.40
CA LEU A 1029 -21.13 -8.14 12.15
C LEU A 1029 -21.84 -7.30 11.10
N ILE A 1030 -21.13 -6.35 10.52
CA ILE A 1030 -21.71 -5.32 9.65
C ILE A 1030 -21.00 -5.33 8.31
N GLU A 1031 -21.78 -5.51 7.25
CA GLU A 1031 -21.34 -5.45 5.85
C GLU A 1031 -22.02 -4.26 5.17
N VAL A 1032 -21.27 -3.42 4.46
CA VAL A 1032 -21.77 -2.13 3.95
C VAL A 1032 -21.64 -2.06 2.43
N LYS A 1033 -22.70 -1.67 1.74
CA LYS A 1033 -22.69 -1.60 0.26
C LYS A 1033 -23.23 -0.25 -0.20
N ALA A 1034 -22.32 0.59 -0.72
CA ALA A 1034 -22.63 1.92 -1.27
C ALA A 1034 -23.31 1.86 -2.67
N TYR A 1035 -24.03 0.78 -2.94
CA TYR A 1035 -24.72 0.46 -4.20
C TYR A 1035 -25.74 -0.67 -3.96
N ALA A 1036 -26.79 -0.71 -4.78
CA ALA A 1036 -27.90 -1.64 -4.61
C ALA A 1036 -27.50 -3.13 -4.72
N VAL A 1037 -28.07 -3.97 -3.85
CA VAL A 1037 -27.77 -5.40 -3.68
C VAL A 1037 -28.97 -6.25 -4.12
N PRO A 1038 -29.12 -6.58 -5.42
CA PRO A 1038 -30.31 -7.28 -5.94
C PRO A 1038 -30.44 -8.75 -5.50
N ASN A 1039 -29.42 -9.32 -4.86
CA ASN A 1039 -29.40 -10.68 -4.31
C ASN A 1039 -28.43 -10.75 -3.11
N PRO A 1040 -28.89 -10.43 -1.88
CA PRO A 1040 -28.00 -10.30 -0.71
C PRO A 1040 -27.45 -11.61 -0.14
N ASP A 1041 -28.15 -12.75 -0.30
CA ASP A 1041 -27.72 -14.08 0.20
C ASP A 1041 -27.40 -15.07 -0.95
N ASN A 1042 -27.93 -14.84 -2.16
CA ASN A 1042 -27.83 -15.77 -3.30
C ASN A 1042 -26.52 -15.61 -4.11
N GLY A 1043 -25.74 -16.69 -4.20
CA GLY A 1043 -24.60 -16.83 -5.11
C GLY A 1043 -23.25 -16.62 -4.42
N SER A 1044 -22.18 -17.21 -5.00
CA SER A 1044 -20.84 -17.12 -4.41
C SER A 1044 -20.35 -15.68 -4.45
N GLY A 1045 -19.96 -15.19 -3.27
CA GLY A 1045 -19.56 -13.82 -3.01
C GLY A 1045 -20.68 -12.89 -2.53
N SER A 1046 -21.82 -13.43 -2.11
CA SER A 1046 -22.93 -12.63 -1.58
C SER A 1046 -22.59 -12.02 -0.20
N PRO A 1047 -23.10 -10.82 0.14
CA PRO A 1047 -22.98 -10.25 1.48
C PRO A 1047 -23.36 -11.20 2.63
N GLY A 1048 -24.39 -12.02 2.44
CA GLY A 1048 -24.80 -13.05 3.39
C GLY A 1048 -23.77 -14.16 3.56
N GLU A 1049 -23.17 -14.67 2.48
CA GLU A 1049 -22.06 -15.64 2.55
C GLU A 1049 -20.87 -15.06 3.34
N GLN A 1050 -20.54 -13.78 3.13
CA GLN A 1050 -19.48 -13.09 3.86
C GLN A 1050 -19.77 -12.98 5.37
N LEU A 1051 -20.96 -12.52 5.73
CA LEU A 1051 -21.40 -12.40 7.13
C LEU A 1051 -21.43 -13.75 7.85
N ARG A 1052 -21.85 -14.82 7.16
CA ARG A 1052 -21.88 -16.20 7.69
C ARG A 1052 -20.47 -16.78 7.84
N ALA A 1053 -19.62 -16.67 6.82
CA ALA A 1053 -18.22 -17.11 6.90
C ALA A 1053 -17.42 -16.34 7.97
N MET A 1054 -17.79 -15.09 8.25
CA MET A 1054 -17.23 -14.28 9.32
C MET A 1054 -17.70 -14.74 10.71
N ALA A 1055 -19.01 -14.98 10.88
CA ALA A 1055 -19.58 -15.46 12.13
C ALA A 1055 -18.98 -16.80 12.57
N LYS A 1056 -18.65 -17.68 11.62
CA LYS A 1056 -17.99 -18.97 11.85
C LYS A 1056 -16.60 -18.85 12.51
N VAL A 1057 -15.89 -17.73 12.31
CA VAL A 1057 -14.59 -17.46 12.97
C VAL A 1057 -14.75 -16.79 14.34
N LEU A 1058 -15.79 -15.95 14.52
CA LEU A 1058 -16.06 -15.31 15.82
C LEU A 1058 -16.69 -16.25 16.85
N LEU A 1059 -17.54 -17.19 16.45
CA LEU A 1059 -18.22 -18.10 17.39
C LEU A 1059 -17.25 -18.94 18.26
N PRO A 1060 -16.15 -19.52 17.74
CA PRO A 1060 -15.10 -20.14 18.56
C PRO A 1060 -14.49 -19.19 19.60
N ILE A 1061 -14.15 -17.96 19.20
CA ILE A 1061 -13.50 -16.95 20.06
C ILE A 1061 -14.42 -16.55 21.21
N LEU A 1062 -15.69 -16.21 20.90
CA LEU A 1062 -16.70 -15.75 21.85
C LEU A 1062 -17.20 -16.85 22.82
N ARG A 1063 -16.81 -18.11 22.60
CA ARG A 1063 -17.29 -19.27 23.39
C ARG A 1063 -16.18 -20.12 23.98
N GLN A 1064 -14.92 -19.89 23.61
CA GLN A 1064 -13.78 -20.77 23.89
C GLN A 1064 -14.00 -22.23 23.44
N THR A 1065 -14.83 -22.44 22.40
CA THR A 1065 -15.13 -23.76 21.84
C THR A 1065 -14.26 -24.05 20.64
N GLY A 1066 -13.48 -25.13 20.68
CA GLY A 1066 -12.51 -25.48 19.64
C GLY A 1066 -11.15 -24.85 19.90
N GLY A 1067 -10.55 -25.15 21.06
CA GLY A 1067 -9.24 -24.67 21.50
C GLY A 1067 -8.09 -25.27 20.68
N ASP A 1068 -8.03 -24.96 19.39
CA ASP A 1068 -6.81 -25.03 18.62
C ASP A 1068 -5.90 -23.83 18.93
N LEU A 1069 -4.62 -23.96 18.55
CA LEU A 1069 -3.60 -22.91 18.65
C LEU A 1069 -4.15 -21.55 18.13
N LEU A 1070 -4.88 -21.62 17.02
CA LEU A 1070 -5.28 -20.49 16.19
C LEU A 1070 -6.36 -19.62 16.86
N THR A 1071 -7.32 -20.23 17.54
CA THR A 1071 -8.43 -19.52 18.20
C THR A 1071 -7.94 -18.62 19.32
N ASP A 1072 -6.94 -19.06 20.09
CA ASP A 1072 -6.27 -18.24 21.09
C ASP A 1072 -5.47 -17.08 20.45
N CYS A 1073 -4.79 -17.33 19.33
CA CYS A 1073 -4.10 -16.28 18.59
C CYS A 1073 -5.04 -15.18 18.11
N ARG A 1074 -6.19 -15.58 17.55
CA ARG A 1074 -7.20 -14.63 17.05
C ARG A 1074 -7.75 -13.74 18.16
N ARG A 1075 -7.97 -14.29 19.36
CA ARG A 1075 -8.43 -13.52 20.53
C ARG A 1075 -7.43 -12.42 20.93
N GLU A 1076 -6.15 -12.75 21.06
CA GLU A 1076 -5.15 -11.77 21.50
C GLU A 1076 -4.86 -10.69 20.43
N LEU A 1077 -5.02 -11.02 19.14
CA LEU A 1077 -4.98 -10.06 18.03
C LEU A 1077 -6.23 -9.16 17.98
N LEU A 1078 -7.43 -9.71 18.21
CA LEU A 1078 -8.64 -8.91 18.36
C LEU A 1078 -8.55 -7.95 19.56
N ARG A 1079 -7.96 -8.38 20.68
CA ARG A 1079 -7.66 -7.51 21.83
C ARG A 1079 -6.67 -6.38 21.48
N GLU A 1080 -5.65 -6.68 20.67
CA GLU A 1080 -4.69 -5.67 20.16
C GLU A 1080 -5.38 -4.65 19.25
N GLN A 1081 -6.21 -5.11 18.32
CA GLN A 1081 -7.06 -4.27 17.47
C GLN A 1081 -7.99 -3.39 18.31
N LEU A 1082 -8.70 -3.95 19.27
CA LEU A 1082 -9.66 -3.23 20.11
C LEU A 1082 -8.97 -2.10 20.88
N TYR A 1083 -7.76 -2.31 21.39
CA TYR A 1083 -6.97 -1.26 22.05
C TYR A 1083 -6.49 -0.15 21.10
N LEU A 1084 -6.02 -0.49 19.90
CA LEU A 1084 -5.38 0.47 18.99
C LEU A 1084 -6.40 1.21 18.12
N GLU A 1085 -7.40 0.52 17.58
CA GLU A 1085 -8.48 1.10 16.76
C GLU A 1085 -9.61 1.66 17.61
N GLY A 1086 -10.07 0.89 18.60
CA GLY A 1086 -11.15 1.30 19.50
C GLY A 1086 -10.78 2.42 20.48
N LYS A 1087 -9.55 2.93 20.41
CA LYS A 1087 -8.94 3.86 21.38
C LYS A 1087 -9.79 5.09 21.72
N GLU A 1088 -10.48 5.67 20.75
CA GLU A 1088 -11.32 6.86 20.96
C GLU A 1088 -12.62 6.49 21.69
N TYR A 1089 -13.29 5.38 21.32
CA TYR A 1089 -14.40 4.81 22.10
C TYR A 1089 -13.95 4.47 23.54
N LEU A 1090 -12.79 3.79 23.67
CA LEU A 1090 -12.24 3.32 24.96
C LEU A 1090 -11.82 4.43 25.94
N LYS A 1091 -11.70 5.70 25.52
CA LYS A 1091 -11.56 6.82 26.47
C LYS A 1091 -12.77 6.96 27.38
N GLY A 1092 -13.95 6.61 26.87
CA GLY A 1092 -15.22 6.95 27.50
C GLY A 1092 -15.61 8.41 27.27
N PRO A 1093 -16.90 8.75 27.39
CA PRO A 1093 -17.40 10.11 27.25
C PRO A 1093 -17.30 10.88 28.57
N ASP A 1094 -17.12 12.20 28.47
CA ASP A 1094 -16.93 13.15 29.60
C ASP A 1094 -18.05 13.13 30.67
N ASN A 1095 -19.18 12.46 30.41
CA ASN A 1095 -20.36 12.41 31.26
C ASN A 1095 -20.56 11.08 32.02
N ILE A 1096 -19.58 10.16 31.98
CA ILE A 1096 -19.59 8.90 32.73
C ILE A 1096 -18.46 8.90 33.75
N GLU A 1097 -18.74 8.44 34.97
CA GLU A 1097 -17.75 8.32 36.04
C GLU A 1097 -16.58 7.39 35.62
N PRO A 1098 -15.31 7.80 35.75
CA PRO A 1098 -14.15 6.99 35.35
C PRO A 1098 -14.13 5.57 35.93
N LYS A 1099 -14.74 5.38 37.11
CA LYS A 1099 -14.89 4.06 37.76
C LYS A 1099 -15.97 3.19 37.10
N GLU A 1100 -17.08 3.77 36.66
CA GLU A 1100 -18.13 3.04 35.94
C GLU A 1100 -17.61 2.59 34.57
N TRP A 1101 -16.91 3.49 33.88
CA TRP A 1101 -16.23 3.18 32.61
C TRP A 1101 -15.18 2.07 32.74
N ALA A 1102 -14.41 2.06 33.85
CA ALA A 1102 -13.48 0.98 34.14
C ALA A 1102 -14.16 -0.38 34.28
N MET A 1103 -15.34 -0.44 34.92
CA MET A 1103 -16.11 -1.68 35.05
C MET A 1103 -16.61 -2.20 33.69
N TRP A 1104 -16.99 -1.33 32.77
CA TRP A 1104 -17.34 -1.73 31.40
C TRP A 1104 -16.12 -2.30 30.64
N ILE A 1105 -14.95 -1.67 30.76
CA ILE A 1105 -13.72 -2.18 30.12
C ILE A 1105 -13.25 -3.52 30.73
N ASP A 1106 -13.35 -3.70 32.04
CA ASP A 1106 -13.08 -5.00 32.68
C ASP A 1106 -14.07 -6.09 32.20
N GLN A 1107 -15.35 -5.75 31.98
CA GLN A 1107 -16.34 -6.67 31.38
C GLN A 1107 -16.06 -6.97 29.89
N LEU A 1108 -15.53 -6.00 29.14
CA LEU A 1108 -15.16 -6.18 27.74
C LEU A 1108 -13.94 -7.12 27.60
N ASP A 1109 -12.95 -7.01 28.50
CA ASP A 1109 -11.87 -8.01 28.60
C ASP A 1109 -12.42 -9.39 29.00
N ALA A 1110 -13.41 -9.44 29.91
CA ALA A 1110 -14.08 -10.67 30.33
C ALA A 1110 -14.88 -11.36 29.20
N LEU A 1111 -15.46 -10.59 28.26
CA LEU A 1111 -16.09 -11.10 27.04
C LEU A 1111 -15.05 -11.73 26.09
N LEU A 1112 -13.92 -11.05 25.87
CA LEU A 1112 -12.83 -11.63 25.08
C LEU A 1112 -12.26 -12.89 25.75
N ASN A 1113 -12.21 -12.93 27.09
CA ASN A 1113 -11.86 -14.12 27.88
C ASN A 1113 -13.00 -15.16 27.98
N GLY A 1114 -14.08 -15.08 27.20
CA GLY A 1114 -15.15 -16.09 27.12
C GLY A 1114 -16.03 -16.27 28.37
N THR A 1115 -15.77 -15.52 29.44
CA THR A 1115 -16.53 -15.62 30.70
C THR A 1115 -17.89 -14.91 30.66
N GLN A 1116 -18.08 -13.99 29.71
CA GLN A 1116 -19.38 -13.39 29.38
C GLN A 1116 -19.93 -13.98 28.09
N LYS A 1117 -21.26 -14.06 27.98
CA LYS A 1117 -21.96 -14.52 26.78
C LYS A 1117 -22.49 -13.34 25.99
N ALA A 1118 -22.32 -13.37 24.67
CA ALA A 1118 -22.90 -12.39 23.75
C ALA A 1118 -23.81 -13.05 22.72
N SER A 1119 -24.77 -12.27 22.20
CA SER A 1119 -25.41 -12.55 20.91
C SER A 1119 -24.45 -12.22 19.75
N LEU A 1120 -24.69 -12.81 18.58
CA LEU A 1120 -23.93 -12.54 17.35
C LEU A 1120 -24.91 -12.26 16.20
N ASN A 1121 -25.01 -11.00 15.79
CA ASN A 1121 -26.02 -10.53 14.83
C ASN A 1121 -25.38 -10.23 13.48
N LEU A 1122 -26.11 -10.46 12.39
CA LEU A 1122 -25.63 -10.23 11.02
C LEU A 1122 -26.41 -9.06 10.40
N LEU A 1123 -25.71 -7.98 10.09
CA LEU A 1123 -26.28 -6.74 9.55
C LEU A 1123 -25.70 -6.45 8.16
N LEU A 1124 -26.57 -6.23 7.18
CA LEU A 1124 -26.23 -5.67 5.88
C LEU A 1124 -26.81 -4.26 5.76
N LEU A 1125 -25.97 -3.28 5.45
CA LEU A 1125 -26.34 -1.87 5.29
C LEU A 1125 -26.14 -1.42 3.84
N GLU A 1126 -27.22 -1.36 3.07
CA GLU A 1126 -27.24 -0.86 1.70
C GLU A 1126 -27.41 0.66 1.71
N VAL A 1127 -26.35 1.40 1.37
CA VAL A 1127 -26.28 2.87 1.43
C VAL A 1127 -26.45 3.47 0.03
N ASN A 1128 -27.70 3.73 -0.34
CA ASN A 1128 -28.06 4.23 -1.66
C ASN A 1128 -27.98 5.76 -1.74
N LEU A 1129 -26.78 6.27 -2.04
CA LEU A 1129 -26.46 7.70 -2.25
C LEU A 1129 -27.40 8.44 -3.23
N ASN A 1130 -28.05 7.72 -4.15
CA ASN A 1130 -28.86 8.28 -5.24
C ASN A 1130 -30.35 7.92 -5.17
N LEU A 1131 -30.78 7.00 -4.29
CA LEU A 1131 -32.18 6.55 -4.25
C LEU A 1131 -32.98 7.47 -3.32
N ASN A 1132 -34.07 8.05 -3.81
CA ASN A 1132 -34.91 8.99 -3.07
C ASN A 1132 -36.24 8.34 -2.63
N GLU A 1133 -36.11 7.30 -1.80
CA GLU A 1133 -37.20 6.52 -1.20
C GLU A 1133 -37.02 6.51 0.33
N ASP A 1134 -38.05 6.13 1.09
CA ASP A 1134 -37.98 5.97 2.54
C ASP A 1134 -37.08 4.77 2.94
N PRO A 1135 -36.51 4.73 4.16
CA PRO A 1135 -35.67 3.62 4.60
C PRO A 1135 -36.49 2.35 4.81
N ARG A 1136 -35.89 1.19 4.52
CA ARG A 1136 -36.54 -0.13 4.61
C ARG A 1136 -35.70 -1.10 5.43
N ARG A 1137 -36.37 -2.00 6.15
CA ARG A 1137 -35.77 -3.18 6.80
C ARG A 1137 -36.37 -4.45 6.21
N ASP A 1138 -35.51 -5.35 5.78
CA ASP A 1138 -35.84 -6.73 5.42
C ASP A 1138 -35.18 -7.72 6.39
N SER A 1139 -35.73 -8.92 6.47
CA SER A 1139 -35.23 -10.05 7.27
C SER A 1139 -35.04 -11.25 6.36
N ILE A 1140 -33.85 -11.84 6.37
CA ILE A 1140 -33.46 -12.95 5.50
C ILE A 1140 -33.13 -14.16 6.39
N PRO A 1141 -33.94 -15.23 6.37
CA PRO A 1141 -33.73 -16.37 7.24
C PRO A 1141 -32.44 -17.13 6.88
N GLY A 1142 -31.78 -17.71 7.88
CA GLY A 1142 -30.68 -18.64 7.66
C GLY A 1142 -31.15 -20.00 7.14
N ASP A 1143 -30.22 -20.78 6.60
CA ASP A 1143 -30.47 -22.19 6.27
C ASP A 1143 -30.67 -22.97 7.58
N LEU A 1144 -31.89 -23.45 7.84
CA LEU A 1144 -32.21 -24.24 9.02
C LEU A 1144 -31.82 -25.72 8.91
N ALA A 1145 -31.42 -26.20 7.73
CA ALA A 1145 -31.06 -27.60 7.51
C ALA A 1145 -29.58 -27.92 7.81
N THR A 1146 -28.69 -26.93 7.73
CA THR A 1146 -27.27 -27.09 8.08
C THR A 1146 -27.04 -27.27 9.59
N CYS A 1147 -26.04 -28.08 9.94
CA CYS A 1147 -25.58 -28.22 11.33
C CYS A 1147 -24.81 -26.99 11.82
N ASP A 1148 -24.21 -26.20 10.91
CA ASP A 1148 -23.44 -25.01 11.26
C ASP A 1148 -24.34 -23.94 11.89
N GLU A 1149 -23.90 -23.30 12.96
CA GLU A 1149 -24.69 -22.24 13.59
C GLU A 1149 -24.58 -20.91 12.82
N ALA A 1150 -23.44 -20.63 12.18
CA ALA A 1150 -23.25 -19.39 11.44
C ALA A 1150 -24.22 -19.27 10.25
N TYR A 1151 -24.46 -20.38 9.57
CA TYR A 1151 -25.39 -20.45 8.43
C TYR A 1151 -26.87 -20.49 8.86
N ARG A 1152 -27.18 -20.92 10.09
CA ARG A 1152 -28.54 -20.89 10.67
C ARG A 1152 -29.01 -19.51 11.14
N ARG A 1153 -28.11 -18.53 11.29
CA ARG A 1153 -28.47 -17.18 11.79
C ARG A 1153 -29.28 -16.38 10.78
N GLU A 1154 -30.17 -15.53 11.29
CA GLU A 1154 -30.90 -14.56 10.47
C GLU A 1154 -29.99 -13.40 10.06
N LEU A 1155 -30.21 -12.88 8.85
CA LEU A 1155 -29.55 -11.70 8.31
C LEU A 1155 -30.55 -10.54 8.25
N ILE A 1156 -30.24 -9.44 8.93
CA ILE A 1156 -31.05 -8.21 8.88
C ILE A 1156 -30.47 -7.31 7.80
N HIS A 1157 -31.30 -6.87 6.85
CA HIS A 1157 -30.90 -6.01 5.75
C HIS A 1157 -31.60 -4.65 5.88
N TRP A 1158 -30.82 -3.57 5.97
CA TRP A 1158 -31.29 -2.19 6.03
C TRP A 1158 -30.94 -1.44 4.76
N HIS A 1159 -31.93 -0.78 4.17
CA HIS A 1159 -31.79 0.15 3.05
C HIS A 1159 -31.77 1.57 3.60
N ILE A 1160 -30.65 2.26 3.44
CA ILE A 1160 -30.39 3.62 3.91
C ILE A 1160 -30.34 4.52 2.68
N ASN A 1161 -31.36 5.35 2.48
CA ASN A 1161 -31.61 6.06 1.22
C ASN A 1161 -31.24 7.55 1.33
N GLN A 1162 -31.15 8.25 0.19
CA GLN A 1162 -30.65 9.63 0.12
C GLN A 1162 -31.32 10.60 1.14
N PRO A 1163 -32.63 10.53 1.47
CA PRO A 1163 -33.24 11.36 2.51
C PRO A 1163 -32.58 11.18 3.89
N ASP A 1164 -32.42 9.93 4.34
CA ASP A 1164 -31.79 9.59 5.62
C ASP A 1164 -30.31 9.97 5.63
N ILE A 1165 -29.61 9.72 4.52
CA ILE A 1165 -28.19 10.09 4.39
C ILE A 1165 -28.04 11.61 4.53
N LYS A 1166 -28.90 12.40 3.85
CA LYS A 1166 -28.90 13.87 3.97
C LYS A 1166 -29.25 14.37 5.38
N LEU A 1167 -30.00 13.60 6.18
CA LEU A 1167 -30.21 13.85 7.61
C LEU A 1167 -28.97 13.49 8.44
N LEU A 1168 -28.41 12.28 8.26
CA LEU A 1168 -27.24 11.74 8.96
C LEU A 1168 -25.95 12.55 8.75
N VAL A 1169 -25.81 13.26 7.64
CA VAL A 1169 -24.69 14.20 7.38
C VAL A 1169 -25.11 15.67 7.33
N SER A 1170 -26.31 16.02 7.82
CA SER A 1170 -26.84 17.40 7.79
C SER A 1170 -26.01 18.44 8.56
N ASP A 1171 -25.15 17.99 9.47
CA ASP A 1171 -24.11 18.78 10.15
C ASP A 1171 -22.90 19.09 9.25
N LEU A 1172 -22.52 18.17 8.34
CA LEU A 1172 -21.35 18.27 7.46
C LEU A 1172 -21.67 18.87 6.07
N VAL A 1173 -22.84 18.58 5.49
CA VAL A 1173 -23.24 19.04 4.13
C VAL A 1173 -24.36 20.06 4.18
N THR A 1174 -24.44 20.95 3.19
CA THR A 1174 -25.63 21.78 2.99
C THR A 1174 -26.69 20.97 2.22
N PRO A 1175 -27.96 20.92 2.68
CA PRO A 1175 -29.01 20.29 1.90
C PRO A 1175 -29.20 21.05 0.59
N THR A 1176 -29.11 20.32 -0.53
CA THR A 1176 -29.39 20.84 -1.87
C THR A 1176 -30.84 21.37 -1.89
N PRO A 1177 -31.09 22.63 -2.28
CA PRO A 1177 -32.44 23.18 -2.24
C PRO A 1177 -33.31 22.47 -3.28
N HIS A 1178 -34.25 21.63 -2.82
CA HIS A 1178 -35.16 20.90 -3.69
C HIS A 1178 -35.82 21.83 -4.71
N GLN A 1179 -35.66 21.53 -6.00
CA GLN A 1179 -36.61 21.99 -7.00
C GLN A 1179 -37.97 21.38 -6.64
N ARG A 1180 -38.82 22.14 -5.95
CA ARG A 1180 -40.20 21.72 -5.70
C ARG A 1180 -40.88 21.47 -7.05
N PRO A 1181 -41.54 20.33 -7.26
CA PRO A 1181 -42.39 20.17 -8.43
C PRO A 1181 -43.43 21.28 -8.44
N LEU A 1182 -43.60 21.93 -9.59
CA LEU A 1182 -44.67 22.91 -9.81
C LEU A 1182 -46.00 22.16 -9.81
N HIS A 1183 -46.61 22.02 -8.64
CA HIS A 1183 -47.95 21.48 -8.48
C HIS A 1183 -48.95 22.34 -9.26
N PHE A 1184 -49.34 21.87 -10.44
CA PHE A 1184 -50.52 22.36 -11.14
C PHE A 1184 -51.74 22.18 -10.23
N LEU A 1185 -52.35 23.29 -9.84
CA LEU A 1185 -53.65 23.28 -9.16
C LEU A 1185 -54.73 22.81 -10.16
N PRO A 1186 -55.44 21.70 -9.92
CA PRO A 1186 -56.49 21.25 -10.81
C PRO A 1186 -57.72 22.15 -10.66
N PHE A 1187 -58.02 22.92 -11.70
CA PHE A 1187 -59.30 23.62 -11.84
C PHE A 1187 -60.43 22.59 -12.04
N LEU A 1188 -61.26 22.37 -11.01
CA LEU A 1188 -62.54 21.67 -11.19
C LEU A 1188 -63.65 22.35 -10.40
N ARG A 1189 -64.73 22.69 -11.11
CA ARG A 1189 -65.92 23.36 -10.57
C ARG A 1189 -66.90 22.32 -10.04
N LEU A 1190 -67.57 22.62 -8.93
CA LEU A 1190 -68.90 22.07 -8.62
C LEU A 1190 -69.75 23.13 -7.91
N ARG A 1191 -71.08 23.05 -8.09
CA ARG A 1191 -72.06 24.08 -7.72
C ARG A 1191 -73.13 23.48 -6.81
N HIS A 1192 -73.55 24.25 -5.80
CA HIS A 1192 -74.74 24.03 -4.96
C HIS A 1192 -74.68 22.73 -4.10
N HIS A 1193 -75.47 22.54 -3.03
CA HIS A 1193 -76.66 23.27 -2.57
C HIS A 1193 -76.60 23.68 -1.08
N LEU A 1194 -77.48 24.62 -0.71
CA LEU A 1194 -77.81 25.02 0.68
C LEU A 1194 -79.14 24.39 1.13
N ASN A 1195 -79.47 24.57 2.42
CA ASN A 1195 -80.75 24.29 3.12
C ASN A 1195 -80.92 22.85 3.69
N HIS A 1196 -81.56 22.61 4.84
CA HIS A 1196 -81.96 23.49 5.97
C HIS A 1196 -82.29 22.64 7.22
N HIS A 1197 -82.11 23.21 8.43
CA HIS A 1197 -82.94 23.10 9.68
C HIS A 1197 -82.05 23.55 10.88
N PHE A 1198 -82.35 24.53 11.74
CA PHE A 1198 -83.53 24.84 12.59
C PHE A 1198 -83.88 23.71 13.60
N HIS A 1199 -84.03 23.93 14.91
CA HIS A 1199 -83.92 25.16 15.73
C HIS A 1199 -83.92 24.82 17.24
N ARG A 1200 -83.16 25.53 18.10
CA ARG A 1200 -83.61 25.98 19.44
C ARG A 1200 -82.59 26.92 20.13
N ALA A 1201 -83.10 27.83 20.95
CA ALA A 1201 -82.36 28.65 21.93
C ALA A 1201 -82.43 27.95 23.33
N LYS A 1202 -81.74 28.38 24.39
CA LYS A 1202 -81.00 29.63 24.73
C LYS A 1202 -79.66 29.24 25.42
N ASP A 1203 -78.66 30.09 25.67
CA ASP A 1203 -78.65 31.29 26.52
C ASP A 1203 -77.39 32.16 26.27
N CYS A 1204 -77.29 33.31 26.96
CA CYS A 1204 -76.29 34.35 26.69
C CYS A 1204 -75.07 34.30 27.64
N SER A 1205 -73.86 34.54 27.10
CA SER A 1205 -73.07 35.78 27.37
C SER A 1205 -71.55 35.63 27.08
N LEU A 1206 -70.87 36.79 26.97
CA LEU A 1206 -69.43 37.02 27.17
C LEU A 1206 -68.43 36.23 26.29
N LEU A 1207 -68.03 36.84 25.17
CA LEU A 1207 -66.73 37.53 25.05
C LEU A 1207 -66.59 38.21 23.67
N GLN A 1208 -66.05 39.43 23.63
CA GLN A 1208 -65.82 40.16 22.37
C GLN A 1208 -64.34 40.58 22.23
N ILE A 1209 -63.86 40.52 20.99
CA ILE A 1209 -62.50 40.82 20.55
C ILE A 1209 -62.35 42.32 20.34
N HIS A 1210 -61.17 42.91 20.65
CA HIS A 1210 -60.66 44.02 19.84
C HIS A 1210 -59.12 44.13 19.82
N ARG A 1211 -58.58 44.19 18.59
CA ARG A 1211 -57.31 44.85 18.19
C ARG A 1211 -57.68 46.26 17.63
N PRO A 1212 -56.76 47.26 17.47
CA PRO A 1212 -55.55 47.13 16.62
C PRO A 1212 -54.35 48.13 16.83
N LEU A 1213 -53.39 48.09 15.87
CA LEU A 1213 -52.50 49.17 15.35
C LEU A 1213 -51.25 49.71 16.13
N ILE A 1214 -50.07 49.16 15.79
CA ILE A 1214 -48.84 49.78 15.22
C ILE A 1214 -48.43 51.24 15.60
N SER A 1215 -47.16 51.46 16.05
CA SER A 1215 -46.21 52.48 15.49
C SER A 1215 -44.83 52.68 16.20
N LEU A 1216 -43.71 52.63 15.42
CA LEU A 1216 -42.50 53.52 15.46
C LEU A 1216 -41.61 53.52 16.77
N ARG A 1217 -40.45 54.19 17.00
CA ARG A 1217 -39.22 54.73 16.28
C ARG A 1217 -38.18 55.17 17.39
N LEU A 1218 -36.86 55.43 17.25
CA LEU A 1218 -35.76 55.12 16.28
C LEU A 1218 -34.36 55.60 16.83
N VAL A 1219 -33.24 54.94 16.45
CA VAL A 1219 -31.86 55.51 16.23
C VAL A 1219 -30.85 55.81 17.40
N ARG A 1220 -29.64 55.20 17.31
CA ARG A 1220 -28.24 55.60 17.75
C ARG A 1220 -28.00 55.99 19.26
N ARG A 1221 -26.78 56.06 19.84
CA ARG A 1221 -25.37 56.14 19.35
C ARG A 1221 -24.33 55.77 20.46
N GLN A 1222 -23.11 55.34 20.05
CA GLN A 1222 -21.78 55.52 20.71
C GLN A 1222 -21.32 54.76 21.99
N LEU A 1223 -20.00 54.44 21.97
CA LEU A 1223 -19.04 54.02 23.03
C LEU A 1223 -18.44 55.28 23.75
N PRO A 1224 -17.51 55.25 24.78
CA PRO A 1224 -16.54 54.19 25.15
C PRO A 1224 -16.09 54.04 26.66
N LEU A 1225 -15.06 53.18 26.86
CA LEU A 1225 -13.91 53.28 27.82
C LEU A 1225 -13.90 52.59 29.22
N MET A 1226 -12.88 51.70 29.37
CA MET A 1226 -12.01 51.30 30.50
C MET A 1226 -12.37 51.48 32.00
N ALA A 1227 -12.09 50.41 32.77
CA ALA A 1227 -11.30 50.46 34.02
C ALA A 1227 -10.62 49.10 34.32
N LEU A 1228 -9.55 49.07 35.11
CA LEU A 1228 -8.82 47.88 35.60
C LEU A 1228 -8.95 47.75 37.14
N ILE A 1229 -8.82 46.53 37.68
CA ILE A 1229 -8.18 46.08 38.96
C ILE A 1229 -8.63 44.62 39.19
N LEU A 1230 -7.81 43.56 39.23
CA LEU A 1230 -6.63 43.15 40.04
C LEU A 1230 -6.94 42.54 41.44
N LEU A 1231 -6.21 41.46 41.76
CA LEU A 1231 -6.16 40.68 43.03
C LEU A 1231 -7.36 39.74 43.31
N SER A 1232 -7.23 38.58 43.98
CA SER A 1232 -6.09 37.66 44.17
C SER A 1232 -6.48 36.33 44.86
N ARG A 1233 -5.78 35.22 44.54
CA ARG A 1233 -5.55 34.00 45.37
C ARG A 1233 -6.72 33.10 45.83
N THR A 1234 -6.79 31.92 45.19
CA THR A 1234 -6.81 30.53 45.74
C THR A 1234 -6.44 30.29 47.23
N PRO A 1235 -6.71 29.11 47.86
CA PRO A 1235 -7.32 27.85 47.36
C PRO A 1235 -8.37 27.17 48.32
N LEU A 1236 -8.66 25.87 48.07
CA LEU A 1236 -9.33 24.86 48.92
C LEU A 1236 -10.87 24.93 48.96
N ARG A 1237 -11.60 23.82 48.79
CA ARG A 1237 -11.22 22.39 48.85
C ARG A 1237 -11.22 21.67 47.51
#